data_AF-A0A6M3K0W7-F1
#
_entry.id   AF-A0A6M3K0W7-F1
#
_cell.length_a   1.000
_cell.length_b   1.000
_cell.length_c   1.000
_cell.angle_alpha   90.00
_cell.angle_beta   90.00
_cell.angle_gamma   90.00
#
_symmetry.space_group_name_H-M   'P 1'
#
loop_
_entity.id
_entity.type
_entity.pdbx_description
1 polymer ?
#
loop_
_entity_poly.entity_id
_entity_poly.type
_entity_poly.pdbx_seq_one_letter_code
_entity_poly.pdbx_strand_id
1 'polypeptide(L)'
;MVKTVGPAVGARGQFGYSEENKWGFPNSPPQHFIEFNSEGIVSDYGSLVSAAIRSDRARHKRRTGAETAGGDVTFELTPEGYGTFIKHALGKKRTKRKDVAFIIVYDGADTNRVITLTNAYIRSVGTTAGDNFEIAVPNGTTVQSLINSIHAATNHSCYAPWGDGTDSATGGYFARALASKGSSAQTLGSADYSTTAYARTAAGVINLEANFNNMAIGSDVDGNSYVFFPVNYKYGIYEHTIDAHSTLPQGLSLEIGRDIAAFNYYGTMINSMTFTINPTEIITVTANLMCKGGSTVGDPAVVGTNTGWVAPLAGIRYAGSEASAHIEIDLDGTREMFYFDHGVLASEEIIYNFSLERGYYDHDGYYWEVNTVKGFLEFLEYESDYFGVTRKGGVDIDLASTSMQDLNSTSITTLADTTIYMALNASIKPLVRGNYKGTDAGDSATFYIDITTGGACDGTAAFKGSSDNANWSTATSITSGIWYDILDENDLDTGFDVMWPENVTLVSGDTWSITTFKDETSGPVYQTEESLTGFQGAVTLDKGDAAGSVAQSVQGLTVTINNNLYGEKFELGDRQRGNIVPQRRTTEASMNVEFDDLDLYRMFVNGTSGDLNIVVTSDEYINNSSTKFSVAFRLPEIKYSGSTPVVGGEELIAHDMPIDALYDDANSIPDLRITITNGESYI
;
A
#
# COMPACT_ATOMS: atom_id res chain seq x y z
N MET A 1 -0.99 -27.97 -37.02
CA MET A 1 -0.39 -27.89 -35.67
C MET A 1 0.83 -27.00 -35.76
N VAL A 2 0.70 -25.73 -35.40
CA VAL A 2 1.84 -24.83 -35.26
C VAL A 2 2.53 -25.26 -33.97
N LYS A 3 3.73 -25.82 -34.10
CA LYS A 3 4.61 -26.13 -32.97
C LYS A 3 5.15 -24.79 -32.48
N THR A 4 4.43 -24.14 -31.58
CA THR A 4 4.97 -23.06 -30.78
C THR A 4 6.21 -23.61 -30.09
N VAL A 5 7.38 -23.13 -30.49
CA VAL A 5 8.62 -23.26 -29.73
C VAL A 5 8.34 -22.52 -28.42
N GLY A 6 7.85 -23.26 -27.43
CA GLY A 6 7.70 -22.73 -26.09
C GLY A 6 9.06 -22.26 -25.58
N PRO A 7 9.10 -21.22 -24.73
CA PRO A 7 10.31 -20.86 -24.01
C PRO A 7 10.90 -22.10 -23.34
N ALA A 8 12.23 -22.15 -23.22
CA ALA A 8 12.95 -23.30 -22.68
C ALA A 8 12.28 -23.83 -21.41
N VAL A 9 12.21 -25.16 -21.26
CA VAL A 9 11.47 -25.96 -20.25
C VAL A 9 11.87 -25.65 -18.78
N GLY A 10 12.66 -24.61 -18.50
CA GLY A 10 12.91 -24.07 -17.16
C GLY A 10 12.36 -22.65 -16.91
N ALA A 11 11.97 -21.90 -17.94
CA ALA A 11 11.56 -20.48 -17.82
C ALA A 11 10.12 -20.28 -17.29
N ARG A 12 9.43 -21.36 -16.89
CA ARG A 12 8.07 -21.30 -16.33
C ARG A 12 8.01 -21.59 -14.83
N GLY A 13 9.13 -21.89 -14.17
CA GLY A 13 9.20 -22.10 -12.73
C GLY A 13 9.11 -20.81 -11.92
N GLN A 14 8.12 -19.97 -12.21
CA GLN A 14 7.88 -18.71 -11.52
C GLN A 14 6.59 -18.79 -10.72
N PHE A 15 6.64 -18.21 -9.53
CA PHE A 15 5.52 -18.06 -8.62
C PHE A 15 5.15 -16.58 -8.57
N GLY A 16 4.04 -16.24 -9.22
CA GLY A 16 3.47 -14.90 -9.22
C GLY A 16 2.51 -14.72 -8.05
N TYR A 17 2.48 -13.54 -7.42
CA TYR A 17 1.47 -13.23 -6.42
C TYR A 17 1.02 -11.75 -6.43
N SER A 18 -0.15 -11.49 -5.84
CA SER A 18 -0.70 -10.15 -5.59
C SER A 18 -1.59 -10.16 -4.33
N GLU A 19 -1.63 -9.04 -3.61
CA GLU A 19 -2.52 -8.88 -2.44
C GLU A 19 -3.99 -8.77 -2.88
N GLU A 20 -4.86 -9.48 -2.18
CA GLU A 20 -6.31 -9.38 -2.38
C GLU A 20 -6.88 -8.25 -1.52
N ASN A 21 -7.65 -7.36 -2.13
CA ASN A 21 -8.48 -6.37 -1.43
C ASN A 21 -9.61 -7.05 -0.64
N LYS A 22 -10.02 -8.26 -1.03
CA LYS A 22 -10.95 -9.10 -0.28
C LYS A 22 -10.61 -10.58 -0.38
N TRP A 23 -10.62 -11.31 0.75
CA TRP A 23 -10.30 -12.75 0.75
C TRP A 23 -11.14 -13.55 -0.26
N GLY A 24 -10.45 -14.24 -1.17
CA GLY A 24 -11.04 -15.07 -2.21
C GLY A 24 -11.50 -14.30 -3.46
N PHE A 25 -11.16 -13.02 -3.58
CA PHE A 25 -11.38 -12.21 -4.78
C PHE A 25 -10.04 -11.99 -5.46
N PRO A 26 -9.73 -12.77 -6.52
CA PRO A 26 -8.40 -12.75 -7.08
C PRO A 26 -8.04 -11.41 -7.70
N ASN A 27 -6.84 -10.90 -7.42
CA ASN A 27 -6.25 -9.80 -8.16
C ASN A 27 -5.43 -10.37 -9.32
N SER A 28 -5.70 -9.91 -10.54
CA SER A 28 -5.09 -10.42 -11.77
C SER A 28 -4.79 -9.26 -12.72
N PRO A 29 -3.60 -9.18 -13.31
CA PRO A 29 -2.49 -10.15 -13.20
C PRO A 29 -1.73 -10.09 -11.86
N PRO A 30 -0.91 -11.09 -11.53
CA PRO A 30 0.03 -11.00 -10.41
C PRO A 30 0.95 -9.78 -10.54
N GLN A 31 1.29 -9.16 -9.41
CA GLN A 31 2.12 -7.95 -9.37
C GLN A 31 3.59 -8.27 -9.11
N HIS A 32 3.86 -9.38 -8.40
CA HIS A 32 5.21 -9.81 -8.03
C HIS A 32 5.45 -11.22 -8.53
N PHE A 33 6.70 -11.52 -8.90
CA PHE A 33 7.14 -12.85 -9.32
C PHE A 33 8.42 -13.22 -8.57
N ILE A 34 8.43 -14.41 -7.99
CA ILE A 34 9.60 -14.99 -7.31
C ILE A 34 9.94 -16.35 -7.92
N GLU A 35 11.20 -16.71 -7.83
CA GLU A 35 11.68 -18.05 -8.17
C GLU A 35 11.45 -18.99 -6.99
N PHE A 36 11.23 -20.28 -7.26
CA PHE A 36 11.03 -21.28 -6.22
C PHE A 36 11.84 -22.55 -6.51
N ASN A 37 12.30 -23.19 -5.44
CA ASN A 37 13.09 -24.42 -5.48
C ASN A 37 12.17 -25.64 -5.58
N SER A 38 11.03 -25.60 -4.89
CA SER A 38 10.00 -26.65 -4.97
C SER A 38 8.61 -26.12 -4.66
N GLU A 39 7.60 -26.77 -5.21
CA GLU A 39 6.19 -26.43 -5.05
C GLU A 39 5.38 -27.73 -4.90
N GLY A 40 4.45 -27.74 -3.93
CA GLY A 40 3.57 -28.87 -3.63
C GLY A 40 2.10 -28.45 -3.47
N ILE A 41 1.70 -27.31 -4.05
CA ILE A 41 0.33 -26.79 -3.99
C ILE A 41 -0.57 -27.60 -4.91
N VAL A 42 -1.57 -28.26 -4.32
CA VAL A 42 -2.56 -29.03 -5.07
C VAL A 42 -3.96 -28.59 -4.70
N SER A 43 -4.86 -28.57 -5.68
CA SER A 43 -6.30 -28.52 -5.44
C SER A 43 -6.80 -29.96 -5.45
N ASP A 44 -7.07 -30.50 -4.26
CA ASP A 44 -7.67 -31.82 -4.10
C ASP A 44 -9.19 -31.70 -3.94
N TYR A 45 -9.91 -32.66 -4.52
CA TYR A 45 -11.36 -32.69 -4.50
C TYR A 45 -11.83 -33.96 -3.79
N GLY A 46 -12.51 -33.78 -2.66
CA GLY A 46 -13.12 -34.88 -1.94
C GLY A 46 -14.07 -35.68 -2.84
N SER A 47 -14.14 -37.00 -2.70
CA SER A 47 -15.11 -37.80 -3.45
C SER A 47 -16.31 -38.14 -2.58
N LEU A 48 -17.48 -37.61 -2.95
CA LEU A 48 -18.74 -37.97 -2.32
C LEU A 48 -19.31 -39.21 -3.02
N VAL A 49 -19.34 -40.33 -2.30
CA VAL A 49 -19.95 -41.57 -2.78
C VAL A 49 -21.31 -41.73 -2.11
N SER A 50 -22.36 -41.89 -2.92
CA SER A 50 -23.71 -42.14 -2.40
C SER A 50 -23.74 -43.41 -1.53
N ALA A 51 -24.19 -43.27 -0.27
CA ALA A 51 -24.42 -44.39 0.64
C ALA A 51 -25.69 -45.21 0.34
N ALA A 52 -26.53 -44.77 -0.60
CA ALA A 52 -27.75 -45.48 -0.98
C ALA A 52 -27.46 -46.94 -1.41
N ILE A 53 -27.94 -47.89 -0.62
CA ILE A 53 -27.80 -49.33 -0.88
C ILE A 53 -28.68 -49.70 -2.08
N ARG A 54 -28.09 -50.35 -3.09
CA ARG A 54 -28.79 -50.80 -4.30
C ARG A 54 -28.56 -52.28 -4.56
N SER A 55 -29.53 -52.90 -5.23
CA SER A 55 -29.50 -54.32 -5.58
C SER A 55 -28.36 -54.70 -6.52
N ASP A 56 -27.82 -53.76 -7.29
CA ASP A 56 -26.74 -53.97 -8.25
C ASP A 56 -25.34 -53.97 -7.63
N ARG A 57 -25.21 -53.69 -6.31
CA ARG A 57 -23.94 -53.57 -5.56
C ARG A 57 -22.87 -52.68 -6.21
N ALA A 58 -23.22 -51.88 -7.20
CA ALA A 58 -22.28 -51.11 -8.00
C ALA A 58 -22.27 -49.62 -7.59
N ARG A 59 -21.06 -49.03 -7.52
CA ARG A 59 -20.87 -47.62 -7.13
C ARG A 59 -21.18 -46.69 -8.32
N HIS A 60 -22.45 -46.38 -8.56
CA HIS A 60 -22.86 -45.61 -9.75
C HIS A 60 -22.87 -44.08 -9.60
N LYS A 61 -22.88 -43.53 -8.38
CA LYS A 61 -22.95 -42.07 -8.16
C LYS A 61 -21.77 -41.60 -7.32
N ARG A 62 -20.75 -41.10 -8.01
CA ARG A 62 -19.70 -40.26 -7.41
C ARG A 62 -20.01 -38.82 -7.75
N ARG A 63 -19.86 -37.94 -6.78
CA ARG A 63 -19.92 -36.49 -6.93
C ARG A 63 -18.61 -35.91 -6.42
N THR A 64 -18.17 -34.83 -7.05
CA THR A 64 -17.06 -34.05 -6.54
C THR A 64 -17.53 -33.30 -5.30
N GLY A 65 -16.79 -33.44 -4.22
CA GLY A 65 -17.05 -32.86 -2.92
C GLY A 65 -16.39 -31.50 -2.75
N ALA A 66 -16.07 -31.21 -1.49
CA ALA A 66 -15.33 -30.03 -1.11
C ALA A 66 -13.94 -30.01 -1.76
N GLU A 67 -13.52 -28.81 -2.14
CA GLU A 67 -12.20 -28.52 -2.68
C GLU A 67 -11.28 -28.10 -1.55
N THR A 68 -10.09 -28.68 -1.48
CA THR A 68 -9.01 -28.24 -0.58
C THR A 68 -7.82 -27.88 -1.43
N ALA A 69 -7.53 -26.58 -1.51
CA ALA A 69 -6.38 -26.06 -2.21
C ALA A 69 -5.33 -25.57 -1.20
N GLY A 70 -4.08 -25.97 -1.40
CA GLY A 70 -2.97 -25.61 -0.53
C GLY A 70 -1.78 -26.53 -0.72
N GLY A 71 -0.71 -26.29 0.05
CA GLY A 71 0.53 -27.05 0.00
C GLY A 71 1.73 -26.18 0.32
N ASP A 72 2.92 -26.74 0.19
CA ASP A 72 4.16 -26.05 0.52
C ASP A 72 4.81 -25.43 -0.72
N VAL A 73 5.41 -24.26 -0.55
CA VAL A 73 6.32 -23.67 -1.53
C VAL A 73 7.62 -23.35 -0.82
N THR A 74 8.72 -23.77 -1.42
CA THR A 74 10.07 -23.54 -0.92
C THR A 74 10.82 -22.68 -1.91
N PHE A 75 11.44 -21.60 -1.43
CA PHE A 75 12.21 -20.65 -2.23
C PHE A 75 13.45 -20.16 -1.47
N GLU A 76 14.40 -19.61 -2.19
CA GLU A 76 15.56 -18.92 -1.65
C GLU A 76 15.22 -17.48 -1.30
N LEU A 77 15.59 -17.04 -0.10
CA LEU A 77 15.37 -15.66 0.31
C LEU A 77 16.34 -14.73 -0.43
N THR A 78 15.80 -13.87 -1.28
CA THR A 78 16.55 -12.75 -1.88
C THR A 78 16.35 -11.49 -1.03
N PRO A 79 17.16 -10.45 -1.22
CA PRO A 79 17.04 -9.20 -0.46
C PRO A 79 15.74 -8.41 -0.67
N GLU A 80 15.05 -8.67 -1.78
CA GLU A 80 13.94 -7.87 -2.29
C GLU A 80 12.79 -8.77 -2.77
N GLY A 81 11.59 -8.23 -2.96
CA GLY A 81 10.46 -8.97 -3.53
C GLY A 81 9.80 -10.02 -2.63
N TYR A 82 10.27 -10.23 -1.38
CA TYR A 82 9.68 -11.18 -0.43
C TYR A 82 8.93 -10.52 0.74
N GLY A 83 9.05 -9.21 0.91
CA GLY A 83 8.50 -8.54 2.08
C GLY A 83 6.98 -8.62 2.16
N THR A 84 6.25 -8.61 1.02
CA THR A 84 4.80 -8.81 0.97
C THR A 84 4.42 -10.19 1.45
N PHE A 85 5.16 -11.19 0.98
CA PHE A 85 4.93 -12.57 1.36
C PHE A 85 5.18 -12.79 2.86
N ILE A 86 6.26 -12.22 3.39
CA ILE A 86 6.57 -12.25 4.84
C ILE A 86 5.51 -11.47 5.66
N LYS A 87 5.03 -10.32 5.15
CA LYS A 87 3.91 -9.56 5.74
C LYS A 87 2.65 -10.43 5.85
N HIS A 88 2.36 -11.26 4.84
CA HIS A 88 1.23 -12.18 4.88
C HIS A 88 1.38 -13.33 5.89
N ALA A 89 2.60 -13.64 6.33
CA ALA A 89 2.85 -14.59 7.42
C ALA A 89 2.72 -13.94 8.81
N LEU A 90 3.14 -12.68 8.95
CA LEU A 90 3.27 -12.01 10.25
C LEU A 90 2.11 -11.07 10.58
N GLY A 91 1.61 -10.30 9.63
CA GLY A 91 0.42 -9.45 9.79
C GLY A 91 0.67 -7.95 9.65
N LYS A 92 1.67 -7.39 10.34
CA LYS A 92 1.87 -5.93 10.40
C LYS A 92 3.24 -5.54 9.85
N LYS A 93 3.26 -4.71 8.80
CA LYS A 93 4.48 -4.08 8.29
C LYS A 93 4.59 -2.62 8.76
N ARG A 94 5.83 -2.16 8.88
CA ARG A 94 6.21 -0.75 8.98
C ARG A 94 7.41 -0.55 8.07
N THR A 95 7.41 0.51 7.29
CA THR A 95 8.52 0.84 6.39
C THR A 95 9.06 2.19 6.79
N LYS A 96 10.37 2.24 7.03
CA LYS A 96 11.09 3.49 7.26
C LYS A 96 12.16 3.64 6.20
N ARG A 97 12.31 4.84 5.70
CA ARG A 97 13.43 5.20 4.84
C ARG A 97 14.65 5.47 5.75
N LYS A 98 15.75 4.72 5.60
CA LYS A 98 16.98 4.87 6.40
C LYS A 98 17.89 5.98 5.89
N ASP A 99 17.76 6.35 4.62
CA ASP A 99 18.63 7.32 3.97
C ASP A 99 18.05 8.75 4.02
N VAL A 100 17.22 9.07 5.01
CA VAL A 100 16.85 10.46 5.28
C VAL A 100 18.06 11.13 5.98
N ALA A 101 18.59 12.19 5.39
CA ALA A 101 19.72 12.93 5.93
C ALA A 101 19.31 13.84 7.09
N PHE A 102 18.23 14.60 6.91
CA PHE A 102 17.63 15.52 7.89
C PHE A 102 16.26 16.02 7.41
N ILE A 103 15.49 16.60 8.32
CA ILE A 103 14.19 17.21 8.09
C ILE A 103 14.29 18.69 8.44
N ILE A 104 13.97 19.57 7.50
CA ILE A 104 13.85 21.01 7.80
C ILE A 104 12.44 21.28 8.28
N VAL A 105 12.30 22.06 9.35
CA VAL A 105 11.04 22.53 9.90
C VAL A 105 11.01 24.04 9.84
N TYR A 106 9.96 24.59 9.24
CA TYR A 106 9.70 26.02 9.24
C TYR A 106 8.59 26.34 10.25
N ASP A 107 8.83 27.38 11.05
CA ASP A 107 7.94 27.85 12.14
C ASP A 107 7.61 29.34 11.99
N GLY A 108 7.66 29.86 10.77
CA GLY A 108 7.35 31.26 10.47
C GLY A 108 5.97 31.44 9.83
N ALA A 109 5.61 32.70 9.58
CA ALA A 109 4.26 33.06 9.13
C ALA A 109 4.00 32.82 7.62
N ASP A 110 5.01 32.47 6.82
CA ASP A 110 4.81 32.21 5.40
C ASP A 110 4.01 30.93 5.17
N THR A 111 2.85 31.07 4.55
CA THR A 111 2.10 29.93 4.03
C THR A 111 2.72 29.36 2.77
N ASN A 112 3.48 30.12 1.98
CA ASN A 112 4.08 29.64 0.73
C ASN A 112 5.61 29.68 0.78
N ARG A 113 6.22 28.55 1.17
CA ARG A 113 7.67 28.37 1.28
C ARG A 113 8.18 27.36 0.27
N VAL A 114 9.20 27.73 -0.50
CA VAL A 114 9.90 26.84 -1.42
C VAL A 114 11.31 26.59 -0.88
N ILE A 115 11.64 25.32 -0.64
CA ILE A 115 13.01 24.91 -0.31
C ILE A 115 13.66 24.31 -1.56
N THR A 116 14.76 24.90 -2.00
CA THR A 116 15.56 24.43 -3.14
C THR A 116 16.83 23.79 -2.62
N LEU A 117 17.07 22.53 -2.98
CA LEU A 117 18.32 21.83 -2.72
C LEU A 117 19.06 21.63 -4.03
N THR A 118 20.29 22.13 -4.07
CA THR A 118 21.20 21.99 -5.21
C THR A 118 22.55 21.49 -4.73
N ASN A 119 23.45 21.28 -5.68
CA ASN A 119 24.82 20.92 -5.36
C ASN A 119 25.68 22.00 -4.73
N ALA A 120 25.19 23.24 -4.73
CA ALA A 120 25.91 24.37 -4.21
C ALA A 120 25.26 24.96 -2.95
N TYR A 121 23.96 24.76 -2.75
CA TYR A 121 23.22 25.39 -1.66
C TYR A 121 21.91 24.70 -1.29
N ILE A 122 21.47 24.95 -0.06
CA ILE A 122 20.08 24.83 0.37
C ILE A 122 19.53 26.25 0.50
N ARG A 123 18.43 26.54 -0.19
CA ARG A 123 17.80 27.86 -0.18
C ARG A 123 16.34 27.72 0.21
N SER A 124 15.87 28.49 1.19
CA SER A 124 14.46 28.63 1.55
C SER A 124 13.98 30.02 1.13
N VAL A 125 12.94 30.07 0.29
CA VAL A 125 12.37 31.30 -0.25
C VAL A 125 10.88 31.33 0.04
N GLY A 126 10.41 32.41 0.65
CA GLY A 126 9.00 32.72 0.86
C GLY A 126 8.69 34.20 0.67
N THR A 127 7.48 34.59 1.02
CA THR A 127 6.94 35.95 0.85
C THR A 127 7.28 36.91 1.98
N THR A 128 7.60 36.40 3.17
CA THR A 128 7.90 37.18 4.36
C THR A 128 9.39 37.52 4.38
N ALA A 129 9.68 38.83 4.30
CA ALA A 129 11.04 39.33 4.37
C ALA A 129 11.66 39.03 5.75
N GLY A 130 12.86 38.42 5.76
CA GLY A 130 13.60 38.06 6.98
C GLY A 130 13.67 36.56 7.25
N ASP A 131 12.80 35.78 6.62
CA ASP A 131 12.74 34.33 6.82
C ASP A 131 13.49 33.56 5.71
N ASN A 132 13.88 34.20 4.62
CA ASN A 132 14.62 33.54 3.54
C ASN A 132 16.06 33.22 3.98
N PHE A 133 16.56 32.03 3.62
CA PHE A 133 17.96 31.69 3.84
C PHE A 133 18.58 31.04 2.59
N GLU A 134 19.90 31.14 2.51
CA GLU A 134 20.71 30.37 1.58
C GLU A 134 21.97 29.90 2.30
N ILE A 135 22.15 28.59 2.37
CA ILE A 135 23.28 27.95 3.01
C ILE A 135 24.06 27.24 1.93
N ALA A 136 25.32 27.62 1.74
CA ALA A 136 26.20 26.94 0.81
C ALA A 136 26.49 25.51 1.31
N VAL A 137 26.51 24.55 0.39
CA VAL A 137 26.88 23.15 0.64
C VAL A 137 28.16 22.82 -0.13
N PRO A 138 29.32 23.39 0.26
CA PRO A 138 30.58 23.02 -0.37
C PRO A 138 30.83 21.52 -0.21
N ASN A 139 31.46 20.90 -1.22
CA ASN A 139 31.96 19.53 -1.11
C ASN A 139 32.85 19.43 0.14
N GLY A 140 32.57 18.48 1.03
CA GLY A 140 33.24 18.46 2.35
C GLY A 140 32.36 18.88 3.53
N THR A 141 31.15 19.39 3.29
CA THR A 141 30.27 19.82 4.39
C THR A 141 29.75 18.61 5.15
N THR A 142 29.95 18.59 6.47
CA THR A 142 29.34 17.56 7.31
C THR A 142 27.86 17.84 7.52
N VAL A 143 27.06 16.78 7.66
CA VAL A 143 25.62 16.90 7.96
C VAL A 143 25.39 17.77 9.21
N GLN A 144 26.24 17.64 10.24
CA GLN A 144 26.13 18.46 11.45
C GLN A 144 26.39 19.96 11.19
N SER A 145 27.37 20.31 10.33
CA SER A 145 27.62 21.71 9.96
C SER A 145 26.42 22.31 9.23
N LEU A 146 25.77 21.51 8.40
CA LEU A 146 24.57 21.91 7.66
C LEU A 146 23.38 22.12 8.60
N ILE A 147 23.13 21.18 9.52
CA ILE A 147 22.10 21.31 10.57
C ILE A 147 22.31 22.60 11.37
N ASN A 148 23.54 22.86 11.83
CA ASN A 148 23.86 24.07 12.60
C ASN A 148 23.62 25.35 11.79
N SER A 149 23.91 25.31 10.49
CA SER A 149 23.69 26.45 9.60
C SER A 149 22.19 26.71 9.40
N ILE A 150 21.37 25.67 9.30
CA ILE A 150 19.91 25.79 9.18
C ILE A 150 19.30 26.29 10.48
N HIS A 151 19.74 25.79 11.64
CA HIS A 151 19.33 26.30 12.96
C HIS A 151 19.68 27.77 13.20
N ALA A 152 20.71 28.27 12.53
CA ALA A 152 21.08 29.68 12.61
C ALA A 152 20.18 30.57 11.73
N ALA A 153 19.38 29.99 10.81
CA ALA A 153 18.43 30.74 10.01
C ALA A 153 17.14 31.02 10.80
N THR A 154 16.64 32.25 10.71
CA THR A 154 15.41 32.68 11.39
C THR A 154 14.24 31.77 11.02
N ASN A 155 13.47 31.32 12.02
CA ASN A 155 12.28 30.47 11.86
C ASN A 155 12.51 29.11 11.18
N HIS A 156 13.76 28.64 11.08
CA HIS A 156 14.07 27.31 10.56
C HIS A 156 14.75 26.46 11.63
N SER A 157 14.23 25.25 11.79
CA SER A 157 14.83 24.18 12.56
C SER A 157 15.19 23.03 11.63
N CYS A 158 16.14 22.20 12.02
CA CYS A 158 16.63 21.08 11.24
C CYS A 158 16.86 19.89 12.16
N TYR A 159 16.07 18.85 11.97
CA TYR A 159 16.11 17.67 12.80
C TYR A 159 16.76 16.55 12.03
N ALA A 160 17.74 15.86 12.63
CA ALA A 160 18.16 14.61 12.05
C ALA A 160 16.98 13.63 12.19
N PRO A 161 16.70 12.86 11.15
CA PRO A 161 15.50 12.09 11.11
C PRO A 161 15.79 10.84 11.96
N TRP A 162 14.89 10.57 12.91
CA TRP A 162 14.82 9.33 13.69
C TRP A 162 15.89 9.20 14.79
N GLY A 163 15.45 9.29 16.05
CA GLY A 163 16.06 8.48 17.11
C GLY A 163 15.80 7.00 16.78
N ASP A 164 16.65 6.10 17.27
CA ASP A 164 16.55 4.64 17.07
C ASP A 164 15.29 3.99 17.67
N GLY A 165 14.36 4.79 18.21
CA GLY A 165 13.12 4.32 18.83
C GLY A 165 13.34 3.69 20.21
N THR A 166 14.54 3.74 20.79
CA THR A 166 14.84 3.15 22.11
C THR A 166 14.43 4.05 23.28
N ASP A 167 14.00 5.29 23.03
CA ASP A 167 13.48 6.18 24.08
C ASP A 167 12.05 5.77 24.48
N SER A 168 11.98 4.90 25.49
CA SER A 168 10.76 4.33 26.06
C SER A 168 9.81 5.36 26.69
N ALA A 169 10.24 6.62 26.89
CA ALA A 169 9.45 7.62 27.59
C ALA A 169 8.37 8.29 26.72
N THR A 170 8.45 8.21 25.39
CA THR A 170 7.48 8.89 24.50
C THR A 170 7.03 8.09 23.29
N GLY A 171 7.69 6.98 22.93
CA GLY A 171 7.25 6.08 21.84
C GLY A 171 7.03 6.77 20.48
N GLY A 172 7.48 8.02 20.32
CA GLY A 172 7.12 8.89 19.21
C GLY A 172 8.22 8.93 18.17
N TYR A 173 7.87 8.52 16.95
CA TYR A 173 8.69 8.60 15.74
C TYR A 173 8.88 10.04 15.21
N PHE A 174 8.63 11.06 16.03
CA PHE A 174 8.78 12.45 15.62
C PHE A 174 10.22 12.92 15.74
N ALA A 175 10.63 13.78 14.81
CA ALA A 175 11.92 14.43 14.82
C ALA A 175 12.11 15.20 16.15
N ARG A 176 13.07 14.80 16.99
CA ARG A 176 13.47 15.59 18.17
C ARG A 176 14.47 16.66 17.76
N ALA A 177 14.39 17.81 18.43
CA ALA A 177 15.47 18.79 18.49
C ALA A 177 16.75 18.15 19.02
N LEU A 178 17.65 17.78 18.10
CA LEU A 178 18.98 17.33 18.43
C LEU A 178 19.82 18.56 18.78
N ALA A 179 19.95 18.85 20.08
CA ALA A 179 20.93 19.83 20.57
C ALA A 179 22.37 19.43 20.21
N SER A 180 22.63 18.13 20.01
CA SER A 180 23.86 17.62 19.40
C SER A 180 23.69 16.17 18.97
N LYS A 181 23.77 15.87 17.67
CA LYS A 181 24.24 14.53 17.27
C LYS A 181 25.73 14.51 17.62
N GLY A 182 26.21 13.48 18.30
CA GLY A 182 27.65 13.27 18.42
C GLY A 182 28.25 13.34 17.02
N SER A 183 29.12 14.32 16.80
CA SER A 183 29.80 14.67 15.54
C SER A 183 29.68 13.62 14.43
N SER A 184 28.65 13.71 13.58
CA SER A 184 28.54 12.82 12.43
C SER A 184 29.64 13.21 11.45
N ALA A 185 30.69 12.40 11.33
CA ALA A 185 31.78 12.60 10.38
C ALA A 185 31.38 12.33 8.92
N GLN A 186 30.11 12.01 8.66
CA GLN A 186 29.60 11.86 7.29
C GLN A 186 29.65 13.21 6.57
N THR A 187 30.47 13.21 5.53
CA THR A 187 30.71 14.32 4.64
C THR A 187 29.79 14.15 3.43
N LEU A 188 29.01 15.17 3.10
CA LEU A 188 28.17 15.14 1.90
C LEU A 188 29.05 15.30 0.66
N GLY A 189 29.03 14.31 -0.23
CA GLY A 189 29.60 14.37 -1.57
C GLY A 189 28.65 15.03 -2.56
N SER A 190 29.18 15.53 -3.68
CA SER A 190 28.37 16.23 -4.70
C SER A 190 27.36 15.35 -5.46
N ALA A 191 27.37 14.04 -5.21
CA ALA A 191 26.50 13.05 -5.84
C ALA A 191 25.36 12.54 -4.93
N ASP A 192 25.32 13.01 -3.68
CA ASP A 192 24.56 12.34 -2.61
C ASP A 192 23.11 12.85 -2.46
N TYR A 193 22.72 13.95 -3.10
CA TYR A 193 21.38 14.56 -3.00
C TYR A 193 20.69 14.65 -4.37
N SER A 194 19.37 14.47 -4.38
CA SER A 194 18.52 14.75 -5.53
C SER A 194 18.28 16.26 -5.66
N THR A 195 18.25 16.76 -6.89
CA THR A 195 18.09 18.19 -7.18
C THR A 195 16.61 18.55 -7.20
N THR A 196 16.21 19.37 -6.23
CA THR A 196 14.92 20.08 -6.08
C THR A 196 13.76 19.31 -5.44
N ALA A 197 13.38 19.73 -4.23
CA ALA A 197 12.20 19.26 -3.49
C ALA A 197 11.24 20.44 -3.26
N TYR A 198 10.19 20.57 -4.08
CA TYR A 198 9.25 21.69 -3.96
C TYR A 198 8.14 21.36 -2.95
N ALA A 199 8.07 22.05 -1.80
CA ALA A 199 6.80 22.11 -1.06
C ALA A 199 6.05 23.39 -1.43
N ARG A 200 4.73 23.30 -1.53
CA ARG A 200 3.81 24.45 -1.54
C ARG A 200 2.80 24.19 -0.44
N THR A 201 2.58 25.16 0.44
CA THR A 201 1.59 25.06 1.52
C THR A 201 0.50 26.11 1.37
N ALA A 202 -0.25 26.03 0.27
CA ALA A 202 -1.55 26.69 0.19
C ALA A 202 -2.57 25.72 -0.42
N ALA A 203 -3.64 25.46 0.33
CA ALA A 203 -4.88 24.80 -0.07
C ALA A 203 -4.73 23.75 -1.20
N GLY A 204 -4.26 22.55 -0.84
CA GLY A 204 -4.77 21.34 -1.48
C GLY A 204 -3.81 20.37 -2.15
N VAL A 205 -2.50 20.61 -2.31
CA VAL A 205 -1.59 19.55 -2.79
C VAL A 205 -0.17 19.71 -2.23
N ILE A 206 0.24 18.76 -1.38
CA ILE A 206 1.64 18.56 -0.97
C ILE A 206 2.24 17.51 -1.91
N ASN A 207 3.22 17.90 -2.74
CA ASN A 207 4.03 16.96 -3.52
C ASN A 207 5.46 16.96 -2.99
N LEU A 208 5.73 16.06 -2.06
CA LEU A 208 7.08 15.56 -1.78
C LEU A 208 6.98 14.05 -1.92
N GLU A 209 7.82 13.46 -2.78
CA GLU A 209 7.79 12.06 -3.21
C GLU A 209 7.38 11.08 -2.09
N ALA A 210 6.41 10.23 -2.43
CA ALA A 210 5.72 9.22 -1.60
C ALA A 210 4.70 9.78 -0.60
N ASN A 211 3.43 9.75 -1.01
CA ASN A 211 2.22 9.58 -0.19
C ASN A 211 2.40 9.64 1.35
N PHE A 212 2.52 10.86 1.90
CA PHE A 212 2.48 11.14 3.33
C PHE A 212 1.10 11.68 3.75
N ASN A 213 0.01 11.01 3.34
CA ASN A 213 -1.38 11.40 3.65
C ASN A 213 -1.72 11.48 5.16
N ASN A 214 -0.75 11.23 6.06
CA ASN A 214 -0.90 11.31 7.51
C ASN A 214 0.09 12.27 8.22
N MET A 215 0.84 13.11 7.51
CA MET A 215 1.50 14.23 8.18
C MET A 215 0.48 15.33 8.44
N ALA A 216 -0.22 15.20 9.58
CA ALA A 216 -0.96 16.31 10.15
C ALA A 216 -0.05 17.54 10.17
N ILE A 217 -0.52 18.66 9.62
CA ILE A 217 -0.05 19.97 10.03
C ILE A 217 -0.38 20.03 11.51
N GLY A 218 0.55 19.60 12.36
CA GLY A 218 0.43 19.75 13.79
C GLY A 218 0.47 21.23 14.03
N SER A 219 -0.67 21.81 14.43
CA SER A 219 -0.61 23.07 15.15
C SER A 219 -0.06 22.77 16.53
N ASP A 220 0.98 23.49 16.96
CA ASP A 220 1.26 23.53 18.39
C ASP A 220 0.09 24.20 19.13
N VAL A 221 0.15 24.18 20.46
CA VAL A 221 -0.84 24.85 21.32
C VAL A 221 -0.92 26.37 21.09
N ASP A 222 0.04 26.94 20.37
CA ASP A 222 0.15 28.36 20.04
C ASP A 222 -0.35 28.68 18.62
N GLY A 223 -0.77 27.66 17.85
CA GLY A 223 -1.32 27.79 16.50
C GLY A 223 -0.30 27.81 15.36
N ASN A 224 0.96 27.51 15.63
CA ASN A 224 2.01 27.47 14.61
C ASN A 224 1.88 26.24 13.72
N SER A 225 1.98 26.43 12.40
CA SER A 225 1.95 25.33 11.42
C SER A 225 3.35 24.84 11.09
N TYR A 226 3.70 23.61 11.47
CA TYR A 226 4.99 23.03 11.09
C TYR A 226 4.95 22.42 9.69
N VAL A 227 5.88 22.83 8.83
CA VAL A 227 6.10 22.22 7.51
C VAL A 227 7.40 21.43 7.52
N PHE A 228 7.32 20.13 7.22
CA PHE A 228 8.46 19.21 7.25
C PHE A 228 8.97 18.93 5.83
N PHE A 229 10.28 19.09 5.63
CA PHE A 229 10.94 18.83 4.35
C PHE A 229 12.00 17.73 4.52
N PRO A 230 11.70 16.47 4.16
CA PRO A 230 12.70 15.41 4.21
C PRO A 230 13.75 15.62 3.12
N VAL A 231 15.02 15.58 3.51
CA VAL A 231 16.15 15.56 2.58
C VAL A 231 16.66 14.13 2.53
N ASN A 232 16.50 13.49 1.39
CA ASN A 232 16.88 12.10 1.21
C ASN A 232 18.22 12.00 0.47
N TYR A 233 19.01 10.97 0.81
CA TYR A 233 20.09 10.55 -0.06
C TYR A 233 19.53 9.95 -1.36
N LYS A 234 20.36 9.91 -2.39
CA LYS A 234 19.99 9.34 -3.69
C LYS A 234 19.72 7.82 -3.64
N TYR A 235 20.21 7.14 -2.60
CA TYR A 235 20.35 5.68 -2.60
C TYR A 235 19.05 4.92 -2.37
N GLY A 236 18.01 5.53 -1.78
CA GLY A 236 16.71 4.88 -1.57
C GLY A 236 16.84 3.63 -0.70
N ILE A 237 17.31 3.79 0.55
CA ILE A 237 17.54 2.66 1.45
C ILE A 237 16.35 2.58 2.39
N TYR A 238 15.69 1.44 2.40
CA TYR A 238 14.51 1.20 3.22
C TYR A 238 14.79 0.13 4.26
N GLU A 239 14.15 0.28 5.41
CA GLU A 239 14.06 -0.75 6.43
C GLU A 239 12.60 -1.08 6.67
N HIS A 240 12.25 -2.34 6.48
CA HIS A 240 10.93 -2.88 6.72
C HIS A 240 10.94 -3.69 8.01
N THR A 241 10.22 -3.22 9.02
CA THR A 241 9.95 -3.98 10.23
C THR A 241 8.61 -4.68 10.09
N ILE A 242 8.62 -6.01 10.14
CA ILE A 242 7.45 -6.86 10.03
C ILE A 242 7.27 -7.56 11.37
N ASP A 243 6.19 -7.20 12.06
CA ASP A 243 5.83 -7.65 13.40
C ASP A 243 4.77 -8.75 13.30
N ALA A 244 4.94 -9.82 14.07
CA ALA A 244 3.88 -10.79 14.32
C ALA A 244 2.67 -10.09 14.99
N HIS A 245 1.56 -10.00 14.27
CA HIS A 245 0.35 -9.29 14.67
C HIS A 245 -0.84 -10.25 14.83
N SER A 246 -1.85 -9.87 15.63
CA SER A 246 -3.02 -10.71 15.90
C SER A 246 -3.96 -10.86 14.70
N THR A 247 -3.79 -10.03 13.68
CA THR A 247 -4.56 -10.04 12.44
C THR A 247 -3.61 -10.23 11.27
N LEU A 248 -3.97 -11.14 10.37
CA LEU A 248 -3.27 -11.35 9.10
C LEU A 248 -3.96 -10.52 7.98
N PRO A 249 -3.25 -10.20 6.88
CA PRO A 249 -3.86 -9.52 5.75
C PRO A 249 -4.93 -10.40 5.08
N GLN A 250 -5.78 -9.79 4.24
CA GLN A 250 -7.00 -10.45 3.75
C GLN A 250 -6.73 -11.72 2.94
N GLY A 251 -5.76 -11.75 2.04
CA GLY A 251 -5.40 -12.94 1.26
C GLY A 251 -4.44 -12.62 0.12
N LEU A 252 -3.85 -13.66 -0.47
CA LEU A 252 -3.03 -13.59 -1.67
C LEU A 252 -3.69 -14.32 -2.84
N SER A 253 -3.60 -13.72 -4.00
CA SER A 253 -3.76 -14.39 -5.29
C SER A 253 -2.41 -14.89 -5.74
N LEU A 254 -2.33 -16.15 -6.12
CA LEU A 254 -1.12 -16.82 -6.59
C LEU A 254 -1.35 -17.29 -8.03
N GLU A 255 -0.35 -17.12 -8.87
CA GLU A 255 -0.28 -17.74 -10.20
C GLU A 255 1.00 -18.55 -10.29
N ILE A 256 0.87 -19.84 -10.55
CA ILE A 256 2.01 -20.76 -10.63
C ILE A 256 2.14 -21.21 -12.08
N GLY A 257 3.21 -20.78 -12.73
CA GLY A 257 3.60 -21.33 -14.01
C GLY A 257 4.01 -22.79 -13.84
N ARG A 258 3.28 -23.72 -14.48
CA ARG A 258 3.77 -25.09 -14.68
C ARG A 258 3.93 -25.35 -16.17
N ASP A 259 4.66 -26.42 -16.50
CA ASP A 259 4.98 -26.77 -17.89
C ASP A 259 3.77 -26.76 -18.83
N ILE A 260 2.62 -27.24 -18.33
CA ILE A 260 1.41 -27.49 -19.13
C ILE A 260 0.42 -26.32 -19.07
N ALA A 261 0.31 -25.62 -17.95
CA ALA A 261 -0.63 -24.53 -17.72
C ALA A 261 -0.19 -23.66 -16.54
N ALA A 262 -0.68 -22.42 -16.48
CA ALA A 262 -0.64 -21.63 -15.26
C ALA A 262 -1.82 -22.04 -14.36
N PHE A 263 -1.57 -22.11 -13.06
CA PHE A 263 -2.56 -22.43 -12.04
C PHE A 263 -2.76 -21.23 -11.13
N ASN A 264 -4.00 -20.77 -11.01
CA ASN A 264 -4.35 -19.65 -10.15
C ASN A 264 -4.95 -20.19 -8.85
N TYR A 265 -4.43 -19.72 -7.72
CA TYR A 265 -4.97 -19.97 -6.39
C TYR A 265 -5.35 -18.65 -5.76
N TYR A 266 -6.48 -18.59 -5.06
CA TYR A 266 -7.00 -17.35 -4.49
C TYR A 266 -7.50 -17.58 -3.08
N GLY A 267 -7.68 -16.49 -2.33
CA GLY A 267 -7.92 -16.54 -0.90
C GLY A 267 -6.79 -17.27 -0.18
N THR A 268 -5.55 -17.07 -0.61
CA THR A 268 -4.40 -17.76 -0.05
C THR A 268 -3.95 -17.07 1.23
N MET A 269 -3.80 -17.83 2.31
CA MET A 269 -3.20 -17.39 3.56
C MET A 269 -2.01 -18.29 3.91
N ILE A 270 -1.03 -17.72 4.59
CA ILE A 270 0.16 -18.44 5.04
C ILE A 270 -0.13 -19.06 6.40
N ASN A 271 -0.24 -20.39 6.43
CA ASN A 271 -0.48 -21.14 7.66
C ASN A 271 0.79 -21.24 8.51
N SER A 272 1.91 -21.60 7.89
CA SER A 272 3.22 -21.55 8.54
C SER A 272 4.30 -21.09 7.58
N MET A 273 5.37 -20.53 8.12
CA MET A 273 6.56 -20.14 7.38
C MET A 273 7.80 -20.52 8.19
N THR A 274 8.69 -21.29 7.58
CA THR A 274 9.93 -21.77 8.20
C THR A 274 11.13 -21.23 7.44
N PHE A 275 11.99 -20.51 8.15
CA PHE A 275 13.29 -20.04 7.67
C PHE A 275 14.35 -21.06 8.10
N THR A 276 15.16 -21.52 7.17
CA THR A 276 16.31 -22.40 7.43
C THR A 276 17.59 -21.68 7.07
N ILE A 277 18.48 -21.56 8.05
CA ILE A 277 19.75 -20.84 7.95
C ILE A 277 20.85 -21.83 8.36
N ASN A 278 21.57 -22.34 7.37
CA ASN A 278 22.71 -23.21 7.58
C ASN A 278 24.01 -22.50 7.16
N PRO A 279 25.15 -22.76 7.83
CA PRO A 279 26.44 -22.27 7.39
C PRO A 279 26.70 -22.71 5.95
N THR A 280 27.21 -21.80 5.12
CA THR A 280 27.59 -22.05 3.72
C THR A 280 26.44 -22.38 2.75
N GLU A 281 25.18 -22.27 3.18
CA GLU A 281 24.00 -22.48 2.34
C GLU A 281 23.15 -21.21 2.26
N ILE A 282 22.42 -21.02 1.17
CA ILE A 282 21.48 -19.91 1.00
C ILE A 282 20.31 -20.06 1.99
N ILE A 283 19.83 -18.95 2.56
CA ILE A 283 18.63 -18.98 3.41
C ILE A 283 17.47 -19.50 2.58
N THR A 284 16.89 -20.61 3.04
CA THR A 284 15.72 -21.22 2.41
C THR A 284 14.49 -20.94 3.25
N VAL A 285 13.39 -20.58 2.59
CA VAL A 285 12.09 -20.35 3.22
C VAL A 285 11.10 -21.37 2.67
N THR A 286 10.41 -22.08 3.57
CA THR A 286 9.28 -22.94 3.22
C THR A 286 8.01 -22.35 3.80
N ALA A 287 7.04 -22.03 2.95
CA ALA A 287 5.73 -21.54 3.35
C ALA A 287 4.65 -22.58 3.08
N ASN A 288 3.89 -22.92 4.12
CA ASN A 288 2.69 -23.73 4.02
C ASN A 288 1.49 -22.83 3.73
N LEU A 289 0.88 -23.04 2.57
CA LEU A 289 -0.17 -22.20 2.02
C LEU A 289 -1.52 -22.89 2.12
N MET A 290 -2.54 -22.11 2.45
CA MET A 290 -3.93 -22.54 2.48
C MET A 290 -4.79 -21.61 1.66
N CYS A 291 -5.42 -22.14 0.62
CA CYS A 291 -6.17 -21.36 -0.35
C CYS A 291 -7.67 -21.64 -0.21
N LYS A 292 -8.49 -20.69 -0.69
CA LYS A 292 -9.93 -20.88 -0.82
C LYS A 292 -10.26 -21.95 -1.86
N GLY A 293 -9.57 -21.89 -2.99
CA GLY A 293 -9.71 -22.78 -4.14
C GLY A 293 -8.61 -22.53 -5.16
N GLY A 294 -8.61 -23.31 -6.24
CA GLY A 294 -7.72 -23.15 -7.38
C GLY A 294 -8.46 -23.25 -8.72
N SER A 295 -7.87 -22.66 -9.75
CA SER A 295 -8.36 -22.71 -11.13
C SER A 295 -7.17 -22.87 -12.09
N THR A 296 -7.37 -23.54 -13.22
CA THR A 296 -6.38 -23.56 -14.31
C THR A 296 -6.63 -22.38 -15.25
N VAL A 297 -5.60 -21.58 -15.52
CA VAL A 297 -5.62 -20.52 -16.54
C VAL A 297 -5.81 -21.19 -17.90
N GLY A 298 -7.06 -21.22 -18.36
CA GLY A 298 -7.48 -22.06 -19.49
C GLY A 298 -8.95 -22.40 -19.48
N ASP A 299 -9.63 -22.29 -18.33
CA ASP A 299 -11.02 -21.85 -18.34
C ASP A 299 -10.96 -20.33 -18.48
N PRO A 300 -11.10 -19.74 -19.69
CA PRO A 300 -11.56 -18.36 -19.69
C PRO A 300 -12.78 -18.38 -18.79
N ALA A 301 -12.86 -17.47 -17.83
CA ALA A 301 -14.18 -17.10 -17.38
C ALA A 301 -14.96 -16.85 -18.67
N VAL A 302 -15.85 -17.78 -19.03
CA VAL A 302 -16.97 -17.43 -19.86
C VAL A 302 -17.63 -16.41 -18.97
N VAL A 303 -17.21 -15.14 -19.16
CA VAL A 303 -18.01 -13.98 -18.84
C VAL A 303 -19.28 -14.36 -19.56
N GLY A 304 -20.21 -14.94 -18.79
CA GLY A 304 -21.53 -15.24 -19.28
C GLY A 304 -21.94 -13.93 -19.87
N THR A 305 -22.07 -13.91 -21.19
CA THR A 305 -22.54 -12.77 -21.91
C THR A 305 -23.97 -12.61 -21.44
N ASN A 306 -24.11 -11.95 -20.29
CA ASN A 306 -25.35 -11.40 -19.83
C ASN A 306 -25.56 -10.22 -20.78
N THR A 307 -26.03 -10.56 -21.98
CA THR A 307 -26.39 -9.64 -23.07
C THR A 307 -27.57 -8.75 -22.69
N GLY A 308 -28.06 -8.84 -21.45
CA GLY A 308 -28.88 -7.83 -20.81
C GLY A 308 -28.05 -6.69 -20.23
N TRP A 309 -27.22 -6.02 -21.05
CA TRP A 309 -26.81 -4.66 -20.72
C TRP A 309 -28.05 -3.77 -20.93
N VAL A 310 -28.89 -3.69 -19.90
CA VAL A 310 -29.94 -2.68 -19.82
C VAL A 310 -29.23 -1.40 -19.43
N ALA A 311 -29.20 -0.42 -20.34
CA ALA A 311 -28.66 0.90 -20.06
C ALA A 311 -29.30 1.44 -18.76
N PRO A 312 -28.52 2.03 -17.84
CA PRO A 312 -29.05 2.55 -16.59
C PRO A 312 -30.12 3.62 -16.87
N LEU A 313 -31.34 3.37 -16.40
CA LEU A 313 -32.45 4.31 -16.40
C LEU A 313 -32.32 5.19 -15.14
N ALA A 314 -32.10 6.48 -15.39
CA ALA A 314 -32.23 7.63 -14.51
C ALA A 314 -31.16 7.85 -13.43
N GLY A 315 -30.38 8.91 -13.62
CA GLY A 315 -29.81 9.71 -12.52
C GLY A 315 -30.74 10.89 -12.25
N ILE A 316 -31.09 11.13 -10.99
CA ILE A 316 -31.80 12.35 -10.58
C ILE A 316 -30.73 13.40 -10.29
N ARG A 317 -30.71 14.47 -11.09
CA ARG A 317 -29.88 15.65 -10.83
C ARG A 317 -30.78 16.85 -10.54
N TYR A 318 -30.51 17.56 -9.46
CA TYR A 318 -31.19 18.81 -9.13
C TYR A 318 -30.26 20.00 -9.42
N ALA A 319 -30.78 21.02 -10.10
CA ALA A 319 -30.17 22.32 -10.24
C ALA A 319 -31.23 23.39 -9.96
N GLY A 320 -31.13 24.05 -8.81
CA GLY A 320 -31.96 25.19 -8.45
C GLY A 320 -31.19 26.13 -7.53
N SER A 321 -31.46 27.43 -7.63
CA SER A 321 -30.90 28.44 -6.74
C SER A 321 -31.73 28.59 -5.45
N GLU A 322 -31.02 28.89 -4.36
CA GLU A 322 -31.33 29.29 -2.96
C GLU A 322 -32.75 29.36 -2.35
N ALA A 323 -33.87 29.01 -3.02
CA ALA A 323 -35.19 29.21 -2.42
C ALA A 323 -35.88 27.95 -1.87
N SER A 324 -35.54 26.73 -2.31
CA SER A 324 -35.97 25.45 -1.72
C SER A 324 -35.65 24.31 -2.69
N ALA A 325 -35.00 23.24 -2.21
CA ALA A 325 -34.88 21.99 -2.96
C ALA A 325 -36.09 21.09 -2.69
N HIS A 326 -36.72 20.58 -3.75
CA HIS A 326 -37.87 19.67 -3.66
C HIS A 326 -37.45 18.37 -4.32
N ILE A 327 -37.58 17.25 -3.61
CA ILE A 327 -37.47 15.90 -4.19
C ILE A 327 -38.87 15.31 -4.13
N GLU A 328 -39.43 15.02 -5.31
CA GLU A 328 -40.77 14.46 -5.47
C GLU A 328 -40.62 12.97 -5.80
N ILE A 329 -41.16 12.10 -4.94
CA ILE A 329 -41.15 10.65 -5.17
C ILE A 329 -42.61 10.21 -5.23
N ASP A 330 -43.11 9.93 -6.44
CA ASP A 330 -44.49 9.50 -6.66
C ASP A 330 -44.58 7.97 -6.63
N LEU A 331 -44.89 7.42 -5.45
CA LEU A 331 -44.96 5.98 -5.22
C LEU A 331 -46.37 5.38 -5.50
N ASP A 332 -47.42 6.20 -5.59
CA ASP A 332 -48.81 5.73 -5.69
C ASP A 332 -49.80 6.66 -6.41
N GLY A 333 -49.33 7.73 -7.07
CA GLY A 333 -50.17 8.72 -7.75
C GLY A 333 -50.70 9.82 -6.82
N THR A 334 -50.38 9.77 -5.53
CA THR A 334 -50.58 10.86 -4.58
C THR A 334 -49.23 11.47 -4.22
N ARG A 335 -48.83 12.49 -4.98
CA ARG A 335 -47.56 13.21 -4.82
C ARG A 335 -47.28 13.59 -3.36
N GLU A 336 -46.17 13.10 -2.82
CA GLU A 336 -45.63 13.55 -1.54
C GLU A 336 -44.29 14.27 -1.75
N MET A 337 -44.11 15.41 -1.08
CA MET A 337 -42.93 16.27 -1.21
C MET A 337 -42.17 16.32 0.12
N PHE A 338 -40.85 16.11 0.05
CA PHE A 338 -39.95 16.40 1.17
C PHE A 338 -39.46 17.85 1.08
N TYR A 339 -39.46 18.55 2.22
CA TYR A 339 -38.92 19.89 2.35
C TYR A 339 -37.59 19.84 3.11
N PHE A 340 -36.56 20.43 2.51
CA PHE A 340 -35.28 20.69 3.17
C PHE A 340 -35.20 22.20 3.42
N ASP A 341 -35.22 22.59 4.69
CA ASP A 341 -34.96 23.97 5.13
C ASP A 341 -33.60 23.99 5.83
N HIS A 342 -32.74 24.95 5.47
CA HIS A 342 -31.42 25.06 6.07
C HIS A 342 -31.47 26.04 7.25
N GLY A 343 -30.93 25.64 8.39
CA GLY A 343 -30.71 26.57 9.50
C GLY A 343 -29.71 27.65 9.09
N VAL A 344 -29.99 28.91 9.43
CA VAL A 344 -29.10 30.05 9.15
C VAL A 344 -27.77 29.87 9.89
N LEU A 345 -26.69 29.54 9.18
CA LEU A 345 -25.32 29.59 9.67
C LEU A 345 -24.46 30.52 8.80
N ALA A 346 -23.48 31.17 9.43
CA ALA A 346 -22.74 32.28 8.89
C ALA A 346 -21.75 31.88 7.77
N SER A 347 -21.90 32.54 6.62
CA SER A 347 -20.88 32.88 5.59
C SER A 347 -19.91 31.83 5.02
N GLU A 348 -20.10 30.53 5.22
CA GLU A 348 -19.41 29.50 4.43
C GLU A 348 -20.44 28.56 3.79
N GLU A 349 -20.44 28.55 2.46
CA GLU A 349 -21.41 27.83 1.63
C GLU A 349 -21.02 26.34 1.56
N ILE A 350 -21.74 25.48 2.30
CA ILE A 350 -21.55 24.03 2.24
C ILE A 350 -22.52 23.47 1.19
N ILE A 351 -22.00 23.04 0.05
CA ILE A 351 -22.74 22.29 -0.96
C ILE A 351 -22.59 20.80 -0.65
N TYR A 352 -23.69 20.13 -0.33
CA TYR A 352 -23.70 18.67 -0.17
C TYR A 352 -24.06 17.99 -1.49
N ASN A 353 -23.17 17.13 -1.97
CA ASN A 353 -23.46 16.21 -3.07
C ASN A 353 -23.86 14.85 -2.49
N PHE A 354 -25.02 14.33 -2.90
CA PHE A 354 -25.40 12.95 -2.65
C PHE A 354 -25.36 12.21 -3.98
N SER A 355 -24.42 11.27 -4.15
CA SER A 355 -24.49 10.25 -5.19
C SER A 355 -24.84 8.91 -4.53
N LEU A 356 -25.91 8.28 -5.00
CA LEU A 356 -26.17 6.86 -4.75
C LEU A 356 -25.61 6.11 -5.96
N GLU A 357 -24.32 5.84 -5.92
CA GLU A 357 -23.61 5.06 -6.94
C GLU A 357 -23.61 3.59 -6.52
N ARG A 358 -24.18 2.72 -7.35
CA ARG A 358 -23.90 1.28 -7.24
C ARG A 358 -22.80 0.93 -8.23
N GLY A 359 -21.57 1.01 -7.74
CA GLY A 359 -20.36 0.71 -8.50
C GLY A 359 -19.21 0.34 -7.57
N TYR A 360 -18.34 -0.54 -8.04
CA TYR A 360 -17.13 -0.99 -7.36
C TYR A 360 -16.05 0.08 -7.54
N TYR A 361 -15.63 0.73 -6.47
CA TYR A 361 -14.54 1.70 -6.48
C TYR A 361 -13.49 1.33 -5.42
N ASP A 362 -12.23 1.21 -5.84
CA ASP A 362 -11.05 1.09 -4.98
C ASP A 362 -10.66 2.48 -4.44
N HIS A 363 -11.43 3.03 -3.50
CA HIS A 363 -11.03 4.22 -2.73
C HIS A 363 -11.42 4.10 -1.25
N ASP A 364 -10.48 4.39 -0.35
CA ASP A 364 -10.60 4.34 1.12
C ASP A 364 -11.47 5.48 1.71
N GLY A 365 -12.72 5.61 1.27
CA GLY A 365 -13.72 6.52 1.85
C GLY A 365 -14.80 5.79 2.67
N TYR A 366 -15.33 6.42 3.72
CA TYR A 366 -16.50 5.92 4.45
C TYR A 366 -17.74 5.95 3.53
N TYR A 367 -18.24 4.78 3.13
CA TYR A 367 -19.47 4.64 2.35
C TYR A 367 -20.56 3.91 3.15
N TRP A 368 -21.81 4.36 3.03
CA TRP A 368 -22.98 3.72 3.61
C TRP A 368 -23.92 3.25 2.50
N GLU A 369 -24.08 1.93 2.35
CA GLU A 369 -25.00 1.35 1.36
C GLU A 369 -26.40 1.17 1.98
N VAL A 370 -27.40 1.89 1.46
CA VAL A 370 -28.81 1.76 1.87
C VAL A 370 -29.62 1.08 0.78
N ASN A 371 -30.09 -0.13 1.08
CA ASN A 371 -30.76 -1.01 0.11
C ASN A 371 -32.29 -0.91 0.12
N THR A 372 -32.86 -0.09 1.01
CA THR A 372 -34.31 0.08 1.17
C THR A 372 -34.63 1.56 1.34
N VAL A 373 -35.84 1.96 0.94
CA VAL A 373 -36.34 3.33 1.16
C VAL A 373 -36.32 3.69 2.65
N LYS A 374 -36.66 2.73 3.53
CA LYS A 374 -36.53 2.87 4.98
C LYS A 374 -35.09 3.19 5.42
N GLY A 375 -34.09 2.43 4.94
CA GLY A 375 -32.69 2.67 5.30
C GLY A 375 -32.19 4.05 4.84
N PHE A 376 -32.62 4.51 3.67
CA PHE A 376 -32.30 5.85 3.20
C PHE A 376 -32.96 6.95 4.05
N LEU A 377 -34.22 6.77 4.45
CA LEU A 377 -34.93 7.70 5.32
C LEU A 377 -34.35 7.74 6.74
N GLU A 378 -33.92 6.59 7.28
CA GLU A 378 -33.22 6.51 8.57
C GLU A 378 -31.86 7.20 8.53
N PHE A 379 -31.12 7.10 7.41
CA PHE A 379 -29.87 7.83 7.20
C PHE A 379 -30.06 9.35 7.21
N LEU A 380 -31.07 9.85 6.47
CA LEU A 380 -31.36 11.29 6.43
C LEU A 380 -31.81 11.84 7.81
N GLU A 381 -32.44 11.01 8.64
CA GLU A 381 -32.79 11.38 10.01
C GLU A 381 -31.62 11.25 10.99
N TYR A 382 -30.68 10.35 10.75
CA TYR A 382 -29.46 10.19 11.56
C TYR A 382 -28.53 11.41 11.45
N GLU A 383 -28.47 12.03 10.26
CA GLU A 383 -27.72 13.26 9.98
C GLU A 383 -28.49 14.55 10.36
N SER A 384 -29.38 14.49 11.36
CA SER A 384 -30.29 15.60 11.73
C SER A 384 -29.60 16.89 12.18
N ASP A 385 -28.32 16.83 12.54
CA ASP A 385 -27.54 18.01 12.91
C ASP A 385 -27.23 18.90 11.69
N TYR A 386 -27.31 18.35 10.47
CA TYR A 386 -27.07 19.05 9.22
C TYR A 386 -28.34 19.31 8.39
N PHE A 387 -29.44 18.56 8.64
CA PHE A 387 -30.69 18.67 7.87
C PHE A 387 -31.92 18.89 8.76
N GLY A 388 -32.66 19.97 8.51
CA GLY A 388 -33.99 20.18 9.08
C GLY A 388 -35.05 19.35 8.34
N VAL A 389 -35.23 18.08 8.72
CA VAL A 389 -36.23 17.20 8.07
C VAL A 389 -37.59 17.34 8.77
N THR A 390 -38.57 17.96 8.12
CA THR A 390 -39.96 17.99 8.62
C THR A 390 -40.82 17.01 7.81
N ARG A 391 -41.22 15.90 8.45
CA ARG A 391 -42.12 14.91 7.84
C ARG A 391 -43.56 15.43 7.79
N LYS A 392 -44.22 15.32 6.64
CA LYS A 392 -45.67 15.50 6.54
C LYS A 392 -46.35 14.17 6.89
N GLY A 393 -47.32 14.18 7.79
CA GLY A 393 -47.98 12.95 8.26
C GLY A 393 -48.78 12.25 7.15
N GLY A 394 -48.61 10.93 7.01
CA GLY A 394 -49.35 10.13 6.03
C GLY A 394 -48.84 8.70 5.80
N VAL A 395 -47.53 8.46 5.94
CA VAL A 395 -46.91 7.16 5.60
C VAL A 395 -46.41 6.41 6.83
N ASP A 396 -46.76 5.12 6.90
CA ASP A 396 -46.26 4.17 7.90
C ASP A 396 -44.93 3.56 7.41
N ILE A 397 -43.84 3.90 8.08
CA ILE A 397 -42.47 3.53 7.67
C ILE A 397 -42.20 2.03 7.76
N ASP A 398 -42.98 1.31 8.58
CA ASP A 398 -42.87 -0.15 8.69
C ASP A 398 -43.49 -0.87 7.49
N LEU A 399 -44.24 -0.16 6.63
CA LEU A 399 -44.74 -0.65 5.35
C LEU A 399 -43.86 -0.24 4.14
N ALA A 400 -42.87 0.65 4.31
CA ALA A 400 -41.96 1.11 3.26
C ALA A 400 -40.75 0.16 3.05
N SER A 401 -40.98 -1.16 3.10
CA SER A 401 -39.95 -2.20 2.90
C SER A 401 -39.63 -2.46 1.42
N THR A 402 -40.12 -1.63 0.51
CA THR A 402 -39.93 -1.81 -0.93
C THR A 402 -38.45 -1.68 -1.27
N SER A 403 -37.91 -2.70 -1.92
CA SER A 403 -36.57 -2.65 -2.50
C SER A 403 -36.52 -1.51 -3.51
N MET A 404 -35.46 -0.69 -3.50
CA MET A 404 -35.28 0.32 -4.54
C MET A 404 -35.13 -0.31 -5.95
N GLN A 405 -34.95 -1.64 -6.03
CA GLN A 405 -34.92 -2.39 -7.29
C GLN A 405 -36.30 -2.58 -7.93
N ASP A 406 -37.40 -2.44 -7.18
CA ASP A 406 -38.76 -2.75 -7.64
C ASP A 406 -39.50 -1.52 -8.22
N LEU A 407 -38.84 -0.37 -8.33
CA LEU A 407 -39.38 0.83 -8.97
C LEU A 407 -39.36 0.68 -10.50
N ASN A 408 -40.48 0.25 -11.05
CA ASN A 408 -40.65 0.01 -12.48
C ASN A 408 -40.49 1.30 -13.30
N SER A 409 -39.69 1.26 -14.36
CA SER A 409 -39.19 2.41 -15.13
C SER A 409 -40.22 3.20 -15.94
N THR A 410 -41.51 2.87 -15.84
CA THR A 410 -42.59 3.49 -16.62
C THR A 410 -43.12 4.81 -16.06
N SER A 411 -42.73 5.22 -14.86
CA SER A 411 -43.17 6.49 -14.23
C SER A 411 -42.22 7.68 -14.41
N ILE A 412 -41.10 7.53 -15.12
CA ILE A 412 -40.16 8.64 -15.35
C ILE A 412 -40.07 8.93 -16.86
N THR A 413 -41.00 9.74 -17.37
CA THR A 413 -41.01 10.18 -18.77
C THR A 413 -40.15 11.43 -18.97
N THR A 414 -39.34 11.33 -20.03
CA THR A 414 -38.34 12.25 -20.60
C THR A 414 -38.83 13.66 -20.93
N LEU A 415 -38.00 14.67 -20.62
CA LEU A 415 -37.85 15.89 -21.40
C LEU A 415 -36.37 16.34 -21.36
N ALA A 416 -35.74 16.38 -22.54
CA ALA A 416 -34.47 17.02 -22.91
C ALA A 416 -33.25 16.86 -21.98
N ASP A 417 -32.19 16.23 -22.51
CA ASP A 417 -30.85 16.22 -21.91
C ASP A 417 -30.40 17.65 -21.60
N THR A 418 -30.17 17.92 -20.32
CA THR A 418 -29.66 19.20 -19.83
C THR A 418 -28.39 18.93 -19.02
N THR A 419 -27.27 19.42 -19.54
CA THR A 419 -25.93 19.44 -18.94
C THR A 419 -25.95 20.29 -17.66
N ILE A 420 -25.24 19.88 -16.60
CA ILE A 420 -25.12 20.64 -15.35
C ILE A 420 -23.71 21.24 -15.22
N TYR A 421 -23.69 22.54 -14.92
CA TYR A 421 -22.52 23.38 -14.67
C TYR A 421 -22.03 23.24 -13.23
N MET A 422 -20.71 23.25 -13.03
CA MET A 422 -20.09 23.44 -11.71
C MET A 422 -19.58 24.88 -11.54
N ALA A 423 -20.05 25.51 -10.45
CA ALA A 423 -19.56 26.67 -9.69
C ALA A 423 -19.09 27.95 -10.41
N LEU A 424 -19.64 29.08 -9.94
CA LEU A 424 -19.43 30.44 -10.46
C LEU A 424 -18.33 31.23 -9.74
N ASN A 425 -17.44 30.59 -8.97
CA ASN A 425 -16.25 31.25 -8.40
C ASN A 425 -15.15 30.25 -8.02
N ALA A 426 -14.49 29.68 -9.03
CA ALA A 426 -13.09 29.32 -8.92
C ALA A 426 -12.46 29.49 -10.31
N SER A 427 -11.26 30.05 -10.32
CA SER A 427 -10.30 29.99 -11.40
C SER A 427 -10.38 28.65 -12.15
N ILE A 428 -10.77 28.78 -13.41
CA ILE A 428 -11.19 27.78 -14.40
C ILE A 428 -10.29 26.54 -14.38
N LYS A 429 -10.88 25.34 -14.25
CA LYS A 429 -10.17 24.07 -14.44
C LYS A 429 -10.82 23.28 -15.59
N PRO A 430 -10.05 22.85 -16.60
CA PRO A 430 -10.59 22.00 -17.64
C PRO A 430 -10.88 20.58 -17.10
N LEU A 431 -11.83 19.89 -17.73
CA LEU A 431 -12.10 18.48 -17.49
C LEU A 431 -11.09 17.64 -18.27
N VAL A 432 -10.51 16.63 -17.64
CA VAL A 432 -9.50 15.75 -18.25
C VAL A 432 -10.02 14.31 -18.18
N ARG A 433 -9.85 13.55 -19.25
CA ARG A 433 -10.10 12.10 -19.28
C ARG A 433 -8.98 11.41 -20.03
N GLY A 434 -8.76 10.13 -19.76
CA GLY A 434 -7.79 9.32 -20.50
C GLY A 434 -6.89 8.49 -19.61
N ASN A 435 -6.34 7.43 -20.20
CA ASN A 435 -5.24 6.65 -19.63
C ASN A 435 -4.04 6.92 -20.52
N TYR A 436 -2.93 7.43 -19.96
CA TYR A 436 -1.71 7.69 -20.73
C TYR A 436 -1.32 6.44 -21.53
N LYS A 437 -1.27 6.56 -22.86
CA LYS A 437 -0.77 5.52 -23.76
C LYS A 437 0.57 5.95 -24.34
N GLY A 438 1.53 6.26 -23.48
CA GLY A 438 2.90 6.50 -23.91
C GLY A 438 3.47 5.28 -24.64
N THR A 439 4.22 5.52 -25.71
CA THR A 439 5.03 4.50 -26.39
C THR A 439 6.23 4.15 -25.50
N ASP A 440 6.11 3.09 -24.71
CA ASP A 440 7.16 2.22 -24.13
C ASP A 440 8.36 2.86 -23.37
N ALA A 441 8.41 4.17 -23.12
CA ALA A 441 9.55 4.84 -22.47
C ALA A 441 9.15 5.64 -21.21
N GLY A 442 8.69 4.91 -20.18
CA GLY A 442 9.11 5.04 -18.77
C GLY A 442 9.03 6.34 -17.95
N ASP A 443 8.83 7.53 -18.53
CA ASP A 443 8.97 8.80 -17.79
C ASP A 443 7.61 9.43 -17.40
N SER A 444 7.54 10.03 -16.21
CA SER A 444 6.38 10.83 -15.80
C SER A 444 6.24 12.03 -16.74
N ALA A 445 5.03 12.21 -17.28
CA ALA A 445 4.77 13.19 -18.33
C ALA A 445 3.97 14.38 -17.77
N THR A 446 4.51 15.60 -17.93
CA THR A 446 3.79 16.84 -17.63
C THR A 446 3.37 17.52 -18.91
N PHE A 447 2.07 17.61 -19.16
CA PHE A 447 1.50 18.26 -20.33
C PHE A 447 1.13 19.71 -20.01
N TYR A 448 1.32 20.60 -20.98
CA TYR A 448 1.01 22.02 -20.85
C TYR A 448 -0.11 22.43 -21.81
N ILE A 449 -1.05 23.21 -21.32
CA ILE A 449 -2.12 23.82 -22.11
C ILE A 449 -2.00 25.33 -21.96
N ASP A 450 -1.87 26.06 -23.08
CA ASP A 450 -1.76 27.52 -23.11
C ASP A 450 -2.81 28.12 -24.06
N ILE A 451 -3.59 29.05 -23.52
CA ILE A 451 -4.60 29.77 -24.29
C ILE A 451 -3.92 30.93 -25.00
N THR A 452 -3.71 30.74 -26.31
CA THR A 452 -3.05 31.76 -27.15
C THR A 452 -3.95 32.96 -27.43
N THR A 453 -5.27 32.77 -27.56
CA THR A 453 -6.24 33.87 -27.72
C THR A 453 -7.44 33.66 -26.80
N GLY A 454 -7.79 34.70 -26.03
CA GLY A 454 -8.92 34.67 -25.10
C GLY A 454 -10.25 35.07 -25.75
N GLY A 455 -11.37 34.57 -25.20
CA GLY A 455 -12.72 34.78 -25.71
C GLY A 455 -13.79 34.08 -24.85
N ALA A 456 -15.06 34.45 -25.06
CA ALA A 456 -16.19 33.83 -24.38
C ALA A 456 -16.62 32.56 -25.14
N CYS A 457 -16.15 31.40 -24.69
CA CYS A 457 -16.52 30.06 -25.20
C CYS A 457 -16.09 29.72 -26.66
N ASP A 458 -15.23 30.51 -27.30
CA ASP A 458 -14.78 30.32 -28.69
C ASP A 458 -13.34 30.82 -29.00
N GLY A 459 -12.38 30.50 -28.13
CA GLY A 459 -10.95 30.87 -28.31
C GLY A 459 -10.14 29.92 -29.19
N THR A 460 -8.83 30.20 -29.36
CA THR A 460 -7.87 29.22 -29.90
C THR A 460 -6.87 28.78 -28.82
N ALA A 461 -6.72 27.47 -28.61
CA ALA A 461 -5.73 26.90 -27.70
C ALA A 461 -4.60 26.23 -28.48
N ALA A 462 -3.38 26.33 -27.95
CA ALA A 462 -2.28 25.49 -28.37
C ALA A 462 -1.99 24.46 -27.26
N PHE A 463 -1.69 23.24 -27.68
CA PHE A 463 -1.40 22.13 -26.78
C PHE A 463 0.09 21.80 -26.88
N LYS A 464 0.72 21.44 -25.77
CA LYS A 464 2.11 20.99 -25.78
C LYS A 464 2.25 19.67 -25.03
N GLY A 465 2.78 18.67 -25.75
CA GLY A 465 3.17 17.36 -25.24
C GLY A 465 4.21 17.41 -24.12
N SER A 466 4.49 16.25 -23.51
CA SER A 466 5.12 16.14 -22.20
C SER A 466 6.60 16.49 -22.07
N SER A 467 7.32 16.80 -23.16
CA SER A 467 8.71 17.20 -23.06
C SER A 467 8.84 18.72 -22.94
N ASP A 468 9.74 19.18 -22.08
CA ASP A 468 10.08 20.60 -21.95
C ASP A 468 10.49 21.24 -23.30
N ASN A 469 10.87 20.42 -24.28
CA ASN A 469 11.27 20.82 -25.64
C ASN A 469 10.23 20.59 -26.74
N ALA A 470 9.04 20.07 -26.42
CA ALA A 470 7.98 19.90 -27.42
C ALA A 470 7.59 21.27 -28.00
N ASN A 471 7.40 21.33 -29.31
CA ASN A 471 6.82 22.51 -29.95
C ASN A 471 5.34 22.57 -29.59
N TRP A 472 4.82 23.78 -29.41
CA TRP A 472 3.37 23.98 -29.30
C TRP A 472 2.69 23.50 -30.58
N SER A 473 1.56 22.80 -30.43
CA SER A 473 0.68 22.50 -31.55
C SER A 473 0.23 23.79 -32.21
N THR A 474 -0.14 23.71 -33.49
CA THR A 474 -0.85 24.83 -34.13
C THR A 474 -2.10 25.15 -33.32
N ALA A 475 -2.34 26.43 -33.03
CA ALA A 475 -3.51 26.84 -32.26
C ALA A 475 -4.79 26.42 -32.99
N THR A 476 -5.65 25.64 -32.34
CA THR A 476 -6.93 25.17 -32.89
C THR A 476 -8.08 25.87 -32.17
N SER A 477 -9.19 26.09 -32.88
CA SER A 477 -10.40 26.64 -32.29
C SER A 477 -10.97 25.65 -31.27
N ILE A 478 -11.11 26.11 -30.03
CA ILE A 478 -11.73 25.34 -28.96
C ILE A 478 -13.17 25.81 -28.74
N THR A 479 -14.05 24.84 -28.60
CA THR A 479 -15.48 24.98 -28.42
C THR A 479 -15.81 24.29 -27.11
N SER A 480 -16.52 24.99 -26.23
CA SER A 480 -16.96 24.40 -24.98
C SER A 480 -17.78 23.12 -25.18
N GLY A 481 -17.62 22.15 -24.28
CA GLY A 481 -18.33 20.88 -24.33
C GLY A 481 -17.78 19.86 -25.33
N ILE A 482 -16.67 20.17 -26.01
CA ILE A 482 -15.97 19.25 -26.91
C ILE A 482 -14.68 18.76 -26.25
N TRP A 483 -14.39 17.46 -26.38
CA TRP A 483 -13.13 16.85 -25.99
C TRP A 483 -12.09 17.04 -27.08
N TYR A 484 -10.91 17.48 -26.69
CA TYR A 484 -9.76 17.72 -27.54
C TYR A 484 -8.62 16.79 -27.16
N ASP A 485 -8.16 15.99 -28.12
CA ASP A 485 -7.01 15.09 -27.95
C ASP A 485 -5.75 15.92 -27.68
N ILE A 486 -5.00 15.54 -26.66
CA ILE A 486 -3.67 16.10 -26.40
C ILE A 486 -2.67 15.28 -27.21
N LEU A 487 -2.01 15.93 -28.16
CA LEU A 487 -0.97 15.31 -28.98
C LEU A 487 0.42 15.51 -28.35
N ASP A 488 1.31 14.55 -28.56
CA ASP A 488 2.71 14.65 -28.20
C ASP A 488 3.51 15.48 -29.25
N GLU A 489 4.82 15.59 -29.06
CA GLU A 489 5.72 16.30 -30.00
C GLU A 489 5.81 15.69 -31.41
N ASN A 490 5.27 14.50 -31.62
CA ASN A 490 5.25 13.80 -32.90
C ASN A 490 3.84 13.78 -33.53
N ASP A 491 2.91 14.62 -33.06
CA ASP A 491 1.49 14.62 -33.45
C ASP A 491 0.79 13.27 -33.18
N LEU A 492 1.26 12.48 -32.20
CA LEU A 492 0.61 11.25 -31.78
C LEU A 492 -0.32 11.52 -30.58
N ASP A 493 -1.49 10.88 -30.60
CA ASP A 493 -2.46 10.92 -29.51
C ASP A 493 -1.84 10.34 -28.22
N THR A 494 -1.80 11.15 -27.16
CA THR A 494 -1.27 10.74 -25.84
C THR A 494 -2.23 9.83 -25.07
N GLY A 495 -3.47 9.69 -25.53
CA GLY A 495 -4.56 9.01 -24.85
C GLY A 495 -5.24 9.87 -23.77
N PHE A 496 -4.88 11.16 -23.68
CA PHE A 496 -5.57 12.16 -22.84
C PHE A 496 -6.36 13.13 -23.70
N ASP A 497 -7.59 13.38 -23.26
CA ASP A 497 -8.44 14.41 -23.83
C ASP A 497 -8.76 15.46 -22.78
N VAL A 498 -8.93 16.69 -23.23
CA VAL A 498 -9.32 17.82 -22.41
C VAL A 498 -10.60 18.47 -22.93
N MET A 499 -11.49 18.87 -22.03
CA MET A 499 -12.74 19.57 -22.37
C MET A 499 -12.91 20.78 -21.47
N TRP A 500 -13.32 21.90 -22.06
CA TRP A 500 -13.72 23.09 -21.32
C TRP A 500 -15.23 23.11 -21.12
N PRO A 501 -15.72 23.39 -19.90
CA PRO A 501 -17.14 23.58 -19.66
C PRO A 501 -17.69 24.76 -20.47
N GLU A 502 -18.99 24.70 -20.75
CA GLU A 502 -19.74 25.85 -21.28
C GLU A 502 -19.68 27.03 -20.26
N ASN A 503 -19.72 28.27 -20.76
CA ASN A 503 -19.64 29.52 -19.99
C ASN A 503 -18.30 29.85 -19.33
N VAL A 504 -17.20 29.24 -19.80
CA VAL A 504 -15.85 29.61 -19.41
C VAL A 504 -15.33 30.74 -20.30
N THR A 505 -14.93 31.86 -19.70
CA THR A 505 -14.17 32.90 -20.41
C THR A 505 -12.69 32.60 -20.26
N LEU A 506 -12.05 32.17 -21.35
CA LEU A 506 -10.62 31.94 -21.37
C LEU A 506 -9.90 33.25 -21.69
N VAL A 507 -8.82 33.55 -20.98
CA VAL A 507 -7.99 34.73 -21.23
C VAL A 507 -6.69 34.29 -21.87
N SER A 508 -6.16 35.12 -22.78
CA SER A 508 -4.84 34.86 -23.37
C SER A 508 -3.78 34.81 -22.26
N GLY A 509 -3.00 33.74 -22.22
CA GLY A 509 -1.98 33.47 -21.19
C GLY A 509 -2.45 32.58 -20.04
N ASP A 510 -3.72 32.16 -20.02
CA ASP A 510 -4.16 31.11 -19.10
C ASP A 510 -3.41 29.82 -19.39
N THR A 511 -2.68 29.32 -18.39
CA THR A 511 -1.83 28.13 -18.51
C THR A 511 -2.18 27.07 -17.47
N TRP A 512 -2.29 25.82 -17.91
CA TRP A 512 -2.46 24.65 -17.04
C TRP A 512 -1.34 23.66 -17.29
N SER A 513 -0.80 23.09 -16.21
CA SER A 513 0.11 21.95 -16.25
C SER A 513 -0.58 20.74 -15.62
N ILE A 514 -0.67 19.63 -16.37
CA ILE A 514 -1.23 18.37 -15.89
C ILE A 514 -0.09 17.36 -15.85
N THR A 515 0.33 16.97 -14.65
CA THR A 515 1.34 15.93 -14.47
C THR A 515 0.66 14.61 -14.24
N THR A 516 0.95 13.66 -15.11
CA THR A 516 0.52 12.27 -14.97
C THR A 516 1.62 11.53 -14.23
N PHE A 517 1.27 10.92 -13.11
CA PHE A 517 2.21 10.12 -12.35
C PHE A 517 2.33 8.77 -13.01
N LYS A 518 3.57 8.27 -13.11
CA LYS A 518 3.81 6.86 -13.35
C LYS A 518 3.00 6.07 -12.32
N ASP A 519 2.09 5.23 -12.78
CA ASP A 519 1.69 4.11 -11.96
C ASP A 519 2.93 3.22 -11.87
N GLU A 520 3.59 3.21 -10.71
CA GLU A 520 4.81 2.40 -10.50
C GLU A 520 4.56 0.91 -10.74
N THR A 521 3.32 0.49 -10.96
CA THR A 521 2.94 -0.88 -11.34
C THR A 521 3.10 -1.24 -12.83
N SER A 522 3.68 -0.38 -13.69
CA SER A 522 3.79 -0.67 -15.12
C SER A 522 4.90 -1.70 -15.46
N GLY A 523 4.55 -2.99 -15.30
CA GLY A 523 5.29 -4.14 -15.80
C GLY A 523 5.67 -5.13 -14.69
N PRO A 524 5.49 -6.45 -14.88
CA PRO A 524 6.01 -7.43 -13.93
C PRO A 524 7.53 -7.29 -13.86
N VAL A 525 8.04 -6.77 -12.73
CA VAL A 525 9.47 -6.67 -12.49
C VAL A 525 9.96 -8.05 -12.07
N TYR A 526 10.74 -8.68 -12.94
CA TYR A 526 11.50 -9.86 -12.56
C TYR A 526 12.70 -9.42 -11.76
N GLN A 527 12.72 -9.75 -10.48
CA GLN A 527 13.87 -9.47 -9.64
C GLN A 527 14.96 -10.49 -9.97
N THR A 528 15.98 -10.04 -10.70
CA THR A 528 17.17 -10.84 -11.03
C THR A 528 18.31 -10.61 -10.04
N GLU A 529 18.03 -10.02 -8.88
CA GLU A 529 19.06 -9.86 -7.86
C GLU A 529 19.45 -11.21 -7.27
N GLU A 530 20.75 -11.41 -7.08
CA GLU A 530 21.29 -12.66 -6.55
C GLU A 530 20.67 -12.94 -5.18
N SER A 531 20.38 -14.23 -4.91
CA SER A 531 20.09 -14.71 -3.56
C SER A 531 21.12 -14.15 -2.58
N LEU A 532 20.78 -14.02 -1.29
CA LEU A 532 21.73 -13.59 -0.25
C LEU A 532 22.94 -14.55 -0.18
N THR A 533 23.88 -14.44 -1.11
CA THR A 533 25.04 -15.29 -1.32
C THR A 533 26.26 -14.59 -0.72
N GLY A 534 27.15 -15.36 -0.09
CA GLY A 534 28.30 -14.76 0.62
C GLY A 534 27.92 -13.96 1.87
N PHE A 535 26.90 -14.39 2.61
CA PHE A 535 26.45 -13.64 3.78
C PHE A 535 27.29 -13.89 5.03
N GLN A 536 27.34 -12.89 5.89
CA GLN A 536 27.80 -13.02 7.27
C GLN A 536 26.58 -13.09 8.18
N GLY A 537 26.40 -14.25 8.82
CA GLY A 537 25.40 -14.45 9.86
C GLY A 537 26.01 -14.17 11.23
N ALA A 538 25.33 -13.38 12.04
CA ALA A 538 25.64 -13.20 13.45
C ALA A 538 24.42 -13.63 14.27
N VAL A 539 24.62 -14.59 15.17
CA VAL A 539 23.61 -14.96 16.17
C VAL A 539 24.08 -14.40 17.50
N THR A 540 23.21 -13.64 18.15
CA THR A 540 23.48 -13.05 19.47
C THR A 540 22.34 -13.38 20.41
N LEU A 541 22.70 -13.64 21.67
CA LEU A 541 21.74 -13.91 22.73
C LEU A 541 21.96 -12.92 23.87
N ASP A 542 20.94 -12.16 24.24
CA ASP A 542 20.94 -11.37 25.48
C ASP A 542 20.35 -12.21 26.62
N LYS A 543 21.06 -12.21 27.75
CA LYS A 543 20.71 -12.97 28.94
C LYS A 543 19.77 -12.21 29.88
N GLY A 544 19.50 -10.93 29.61
CA GLY A 544 18.64 -10.08 30.44
C GLY A 544 19.27 -9.71 31.79
N ASP A 545 20.56 -9.98 32.00
CA ASP A 545 21.33 -9.71 33.22
C ASP A 545 22.15 -8.40 33.16
N ALA A 546 21.87 -7.58 32.13
CA ALA A 546 22.60 -6.37 31.77
C ALA A 546 24.06 -6.59 31.30
N ALA A 547 24.51 -7.83 31.10
CA ALA A 547 25.81 -8.11 30.47
C ALA A 547 25.80 -7.81 28.95
N GLY A 548 24.61 -7.64 28.37
CA GLY A 548 24.40 -7.38 26.95
C GLY A 548 24.37 -8.66 26.12
N SER A 549 24.19 -8.50 24.81
CA SER A 549 24.10 -9.62 23.87
C SER A 549 25.47 -10.29 23.64
N VAL A 550 25.51 -11.61 23.77
CA VAL A 550 26.72 -12.44 23.56
C VAL A 550 26.61 -13.18 22.21
N ALA A 551 27.63 -13.08 21.37
CA ALA A 551 27.69 -13.79 20.10
C ALA A 551 27.79 -15.30 20.30
N GLN A 552 27.10 -16.08 19.46
CA GLN A 552 27.01 -17.53 19.55
C GLN A 552 27.48 -18.20 18.25
N SER A 553 28.21 -19.31 18.39
CA SER A 553 28.59 -20.17 17.27
C SER A 553 27.48 -21.20 17.02
N VAL A 554 26.80 -21.07 15.88
CA VAL A 554 25.63 -21.90 15.52
C VAL A 554 25.91 -22.67 14.24
N GLN A 555 25.68 -23.99 14.25
CA GLN A 555 25.91 -24.88 13.11
C GLN A 555 24.68 -25.02 12.19
N GLY A 556 23.52 -24.58 12.66
CA GLY A 556 22.27 -24.57 11.90
C GLY A 556 21.16 -23.95 12.74
N LEU A 557 20.26 -23.25 12.09
CA LEU A 557 19.16 -22.53 12.74
C LEU A 557 17.90 -22.65 11.90
N THR A 558 16.79 -22.97 12.55
CA THR A 558 15.46 -22.85 11.97
C THR A 558 14.60 -21.92 12.80
N VAL A 559 13.78 -21.10 12.14
CA VAL A 559 12.77 -20.26 12.77
C VAL A 559 11.45 -20.54 12.08
N THR A 560 10.44 -20.97 12.83
CA THR A 560 9.11 -21.30 12.33
C THR A 560 8.06 -20.41 12.99
N ILE A 561 7.27 -19.74 12.17
CA ILE A 561 6.01 -19.13 12.58
C ILE A 561 4.86 -20.01 12.10
N ASN A 562 3.94 -20.34 13.00
CA ASN A 562 2.74 -21.10 12.69
C ASN A 562 1.50 -20.35 13.17
N ASN A 563 0.72 -19.82 12.22
CA ASN A 563 -0.52 -19.10 12.48
C ASN A 563 -1.69 -20.00 12.90
N ASN A 564 -1.48 -21.32 12.89
CA ASN A 564 -2.45 -22.35 13.28
C ASN A 564 -3.82 -22.10 12.64
N LEU A 565 -3.84 -21.83 11.34
CA LEU A 565 -5.04 -21.44 10.64
C LEU A 565 -6.06 -22.60 10.58
N TYR A 566 -7.35 -22.33 10.83
CA TYR A 566 -8.38 -23.37 10.83
C TYR A 566 -8.80 -23.75 9.40
N GLY A 567 -8.21 -24.82 8.87
CA GLY A 567 -8.38 -25.24 7.47
C GLY A 567 -9.68 -25.96 7.11
N GLU A 568 -10.46 -26.42 8.08
CA GLU A 568 -11.67 -27.26 7.85
C GLU A 568 -12.98 -26.47 7.79
N LYS A 569 -12.92 -25.16 7.60
CA LYS A 569 -14.13 -24.33 7.52
C LYS A 569 -14.75 -24.37 6.13
N PHE A 570 -15.78 -25.20 5.97
CA PHE A 570 -16.60 -25.25 4.76
C PHE A 570 -18.02 -24.75 5.04
N GLU A 571 -18.63 -24.10 4.04
CA GLU A 571 -19.99 -23.55 4.14
C GLU A 571 -20.97 -24.43 3.36
N LEU A 572 -22.20 -24.57 3.86
CA LEU A 572 -23.22 -25.36 3.19
C LEU A 572 -23.62 -24.67 1.87
N GLY A 573 -23.44 -25.37 0.76
CA GLY A 573 -23.81 -24.87 -0.57
C GLY A 573 -22.61 -24.34 -1.36
N ASP A 574 -21.47 -24.13 -0.71
CA ASP A 574 -20.20 -23.89 -1.39
C ASP A 574 -19.37 -25.18 -1.42
N ARG A 575 -18.58 -25.35 -2.48
CA ARG A 575 -17.57 -26.42 -2.56
C ARG A 575 -16.23 -25.93 -2.04
N GLN A 576 -16.02 -24.62 -2.03
CA GLN A 576 -14.79 -23.98 -1.62
C GLN A 576 -14.77 -23.74 -0.12
N ARG A 577 -13.59 -23.42 0.38
CA ARG A 577 -13.43 -23.06 1.78
C ARG A 577 -14.16 -21.74 2.09
N GLY A 578 -14.74 -21.64 3.27
CA GLY A 578 -15.17 -20.35 3.84
C GLY A 578 -13.98 -19.57 4.41
N ASN A 579 -14.20 -18.32 4.83
CA ASN A 579 -13.11 -17.45 5.29
C ASN A 579 -12.28 -18.08 6.42
N ILE A 580 -10.98 -18.25 6.21
CA ILE A 580 -10.05 -18.92 7.13
C ILE A 580 -9.88 -18.06 8.39
N VAL A 581 -9.99 -18.68 9.56
CA VAL A 581 -9.84 -17.99 10.85
C VAL A 581 -8.48 -18.36 11.45
N PRO A 582 -7.63 -17.39 11.80
CA PRO A 582 -6.40 -17.66 12.52
C PRO A 582 -6.69 -18.15 13.94
N GLN A 583 -5.93 -19.14 14.41
CA GLN A 583 -5.96 -19.54 15.81
C GLN A 583 -4.79 -18.91 16.56
N ARG A 584 -4.52 -19.39 17.78
CA ARG A 584 -3.37 -18.93 18.55
C ARG A 584 -2.09 -19.30 17.81
N ARG A 585 -1.36 -18.31 17.32
CA ARG A 585 -0.05 -18.49 16.71
C ARG A 585 0.96 -19.08 17.70
N THR A 586 1.90 -19.86 17.17
CA THR A 586 3.15 -20.24 17.85
C THR A 586 4.34 -19.77 17.01
N THR A 587 5.41 -19.36 17.69
CA THR A 587 6.72 -19.09 17.09
C THR A 587 7.73 -19.95 17.80
N GLU A 588 8.42 -20.78 17.01
CA GLU A 588 9.39 -21.76 17.48
C GLU A 588 10.70 -21.54 16.74
N ALA A 589 11.83 -21.81 17.38
CA ALA A 589 13.13 -21.86 16.73
C ALA A 589 13.90 -23.10 17.22
N SER A 590 14.84 -23.57 16.41
CA SER A 590 15.77 -24.62 16.82
C SER A 590 17.16 -24.26 16.34
N MET A 591 18.11 -24.20 17.26
CA MET A 591 19.51 -23.92 16.94
C MET A 591 20.42 -25.05 17.38
N ASN A 592 21.34 -25.46 16.53
CA ASN A 592 22.40 -26.39 16.89
C ASN A 592 23.61 -25.58 17.36
N VAL A 593 23.84 -25.55 18.67
CA VAL A 593 24.93 -24.76 19.27
C VAL A 593 26.03 -25.65 19.81
N GLU A 594 27.23 -25.09 19.81
CA GLU A 594 28.35 -25.57 20.61
C GLU A 594 28.36 -24.80 21.95
N PHE A 595 28.33 -25.50 23.07
CA PHE A 595 28.46 -24.84 24.38
C PHE A 595 29.93 -24.52 24.69
N ASP A 596 30.35 -23.30 24.36
CA ASP A 596 31.64 -22.72 24.77
C ASP A 596 31.51 -21.80 26.01
N ASP A 597 30.31 -21.32 26.31
CA ASP A 597 29.96 -20.48 27.46
C ASP A 597 29.15 -21.24 28.53
N LEU A 598 29.71 -21.32 29.75
CA LEU A 598 29.07 -21.95 30.91
C LEU A 598 27.76 -21.26 31.31
N ASP A 599 27.65 -19.96 31.08
CA ASP A 599 26.44 -19.21 31.43
C ASP A 599 25.32 -19.49 30.43
N LEU A 600 25.62 -19.67 29.14
CA LEU A 600 24.64 -20.16 28.16
C LEU A 600 24.13 -21.55 28.54
N TYR A 601 25.05 -22.45 28.92
CA TYR A 601 24.68 -23.77 29.41
C TYR A 601 23.73 -23.68 30.62
N ARG A 602 24.04 -22.81 31.59
CA ARG A 602 23.19 -22.59 32.77
C ARG A 602 21.84 -22.00 32.40
N MET A 603 21.78 -21.04 31.47
CA MET A 603 20.51 -20.48 30.98
C MET A 603 19.61 -21.57 30.40
N PHE A 604 20.18 -22.43 29.55
CA PHE A 604 19.47 -23.55 28.94
C PHE A 604 18.96 -24.53 29.99
N VAL A 605 19.83 -25.01 30.89
CA VAL A 605 19.47 -25.98 31.94
C VAL A 605 18.45 -25.43 32.92
N ASN A 606 18.52 -24.14 33.24
CA ASN A 606 17.59 -23.48 34.16
C ASN A 606 16.31 -23.00 33.47
N GLY A 607 16.22 -23.05 32.13
CA GLY A 607 15.10 -22.47 31.38
C GLY A 607 14.94 -20.96 31.59
N THR A 608 16.05 -20.25 31.77
CA THR A 608 16.03 -18.78 31.94
C THR A 608 15.70 -18.12 30.60
N SER A 609 14.82 -17.12 30.59
CA SER A 609 14.46 -16.43 29.35
C SER A 609 15.61 -15.59 28.81
N GLY A 610 15.61 -15.35 27.49
CA GLY A 610 16.55 -14.46 26.82
C GLY A 610 15.94 -13.74 25.62
N ASP A 611 16.73 -12.90 24.96
CA ASP A 611 16.41 -12.24 23.67
C ASP A 611 17.35 -12.80 22.60
N LEU A 612 16.80 -13.50 21.61
CA LEU A 612 17.54 -14.08 20.49
C LEU A 612 17.46 -13.16 19.29
N ASN A 613 18.62 -12.68 18.83
CA ASN A 613 18.72 -11.84 17.64
C ASN A 613 19.68 -12.46 16.62
N ILE A 614 19.17 -12.68 15.42
CA ILE A 614 19.87 -13.28 14.28
C ILE A 614 19.94 -12.23 13.20
N VAL A 615 21.13 -11.88 12.75
CA VAL A 615 21.32 -10.90 11.67
C VAL A 615 22.09 -11.57 10.55
N VAL A 616 21.50 -11.59 9.36
CA VAL A 616 22.16 -12.03 8.14
C VAL A 616 22.40 -10.82 7.25
N THR A 617 23.65 -10.58 6.89
CA THR A 617 24.06 -9.45 6.05
C THR A 617 24.70 -9.97 4.77
N SER A 618 24.22 -9.49 3.62
CA SER A 618 24.81 -9.76 2.30
C SER A 618 26.23 -9.24 2.21
N ASP A 619 26.98 -9.65 1.19
CA ASP A 619 28.22 -8.98 0.79
C ASP A 619 28.00 -7.79 -0.14
N GLU A 620 26.79 -7.67 -0.72
CA GLU A 620 26.40 -6.62 -1.63
C GLU A 620 25.91 -5.35 -0.92
N TYR A 621 26.18 -4.21 -1.56
CA TYR A 621 25.77 -2.89 -1.10
C TYR A 621 24.56 -2.38 -1.88
N ILE A 622 23.58 -1.84 -1.15
CA ILE A 622 22.36 -1.28 -1.73
C ILE A 622 22.73 -0.03 -2.53
N ASN A 623 22.49 -0.02 -3.85
CA ASN A 623 22.64 1.14 -4.74
C ASN A 623 24.01 1.87 -4.64
N ASN A 624 25.12 1.12 -4.48
CA ASN A 624 26.47 1.68 -4.23
C ASN A 624 26.59 2.50 -2.93
N SER A 625 25.69 2.32 -1.97
CA SER A 625 25.80 2.92 -0.64
C SER A 625 26.82 2.19 0.23
N SER A 626 27.00 2.63 1.47
CA SER A 626 27.76 1.88 2.49
C SER A 626 26.89 0.89 3.28
N THR A 627 25.59 0.83 2.99
CA THR A 627 24.66 -0.08 3.65
C THR A 627 24.51 -1.34 2.82
N LYS A 628 24.68 -2.49 3.46
CA LYS A 628 24.47 -3.79 2.83
C LYS A 628 23.04 -4.25 2.99
N PHE A 629 22.59 -5.10 2.08
CA PHE A 629 21.33 -5.83 2.26
C PHE A 629 21.39 -6.66 3.53
N SER A 630 20.31 -6.68 4.32
CA SER A 630 20.26 -7.50 5.52
C SER A 630 18.85 -7.95 5.89
N VAL A 631 18.76 -9.10 6.52
CA VAL A 631 17.56 -9.63 7.15
C VAL A 631 17.89 -9.98 8.59
N ALA A 632 17.13 -9.45 9.53
CA ALA A 632 17.29 -9.71 10.96
C ALA A 632 16.01 -10.33 11.55
N PHE A 633 16.17 -11.38 12.34
CA PHE A 633 15.11 -12.02 13.10
C PHE A 633 15.36 -11.74 14.58
N ARG A 634 14.36 -11.19 15.28
CA ARG A 634 14.41 -10.98 16.72
C ARG A 634 13.26 -11.71 17.40
N LEU A 635 13.60 -12.53 18.39
CA LEU A 635 12.69 -13.26 19.26
C LEU A 635 12.95 -12.73 20.69
N PRO A 636 12.16 -11.75 21.15
CA PRO A 636 12.54 -10.90 22.29
C PRO A 636 12.46 -11.61 23.65
N GLU A 637 11.54 -12.56 23.82
CA GLU A 637 11.44 -13.38 25.02
C GLU A 637 11.37 -14.86 24.61
N ILE A 638 12.47 -15.60 24.80
CA ILE A 638 12.55 -17.01 24.46
C ILE A 638 12.53 -17.93 25.67
N LYS A 639 11.99 -19.15 25.52
CA LYS A 639 12.08 -20.25 26.50
C LYS A 639 12.63 -21.50 25.84
N TYR A 640 13.47 -22.22 26.56
CA TYR A 640 14.05 -23.47 26.10
C TYR A 640 13.16 -24.66 26.47
N SER A 641 12.85 -25.52 25.50
CA SER A 641 11.96 -26.68 25.68
C SER A 641 12.67 -28.04 25.51
N GLY A 642 14.01 -28.03 25.45
CA GLY A 642 14.85 -29.19 25.15
C GLY A 642 15.23 -30.06 26.36
N SER A 643 15.97 -31.15 26.08
CA SER A 643 16.53 -32.00 27.13
C SER A 643 17.88 -31.45 27.61
N THR A 644 18.28 -31.74 28.85
CA THR A 644 19.60 -31.33 29.34
C THR A 644 20.73 -32.01 28.55
N PRO A 645 21.76 -31.28 28.08
CA PRO A 645 22.87 -31.89 27.35
C PRO A 645 23.64 -32.86 28.26
N VAL A 646 23.89 -34.07 27.78
CA VAL A 646 24.62 -35.10 28.55
C VAL A 646 26.12 -34.89 28.34
N VAL A 647 26.82 -34.49 29.41
CA VAL A 647 28.28 -34.32 29.40
C VAL A 647 28.95 -35.67 29.62
N GLY A 648 29.37 -36.32 28.54
CA GLY A 648 29.97 -37.68 28.57
C GLY A 648 31.51 -37.73 28.65
N GLY A 649 32.20 -36.62 28.38
CA GLY A 649 33.66 -36.56 28.29
C GLY A 649 34.18 -35.17 27.89
N GLU A 650 35.45 -35.09 27.47
CA GLU A 650 36.14 -33.84 27.06
C GLU A 650 35.86 -33.45 25.60
N GLU A 651 34.89 -34.08 24.96
CA GLU A 651 34.53 -33.79 23.57
C GLU A 651 33.64 -32.54 23.45
N LEU A 652 33.60 -31.99 22.24
CA LEU A 652 32.70 -30.91 21.86
C LEU A 652 31.25 -31.29 22.14
N ILE A 653 30.52 -30.46 22.89
CA ILE A 653 29.11 -30.69 23.17
C ILE A 653 28.28 -29.88 22.18
N ALA A 654 27.92 -30.51 21.06
CA ALA A 654 26.90 -30.00 20.15
C ALA A 654 25.52 -30.48 20.61
N HIS A 655 24.55 -29.57 20.70
CA HIS A 655 23.20 -29.90 21.14
C HIS A 655 22.16 -29.07 20.40
N ASP A 656 21.02 -29.70 20.10
CA ASP A 656 19.86 -29.01 19.55
C ASP A 656 19.13 -28.28 20.69
N MET A 657 18.97 -26.97 20.54
CA MET A 657 18.25 -26.12 21.47
C MET A 657 16.91 -25.71 20.85
N PRO A 658 15.82 -26.44 21.13
CA PRO A 658 14.49 -26.00 20.76
C PRO A 658 14.07 -24.83 21.66
N ILE A 659 13.44 -23.85 21.03
CA ILE A 659 13.09 -22.56 21.58
C ILE A 659 11.63 -22.27 21.26
N ASP A 660 10.87 -21.85 22.26
CA ASP A 660 9.56 -21.25 22.11
C ASP A 660 9.69 -19.74 22.34
N ALA A 661 9.26 -18.93 21.37
CA ALA A 661 9.26 -17.48 21.51
C ALA A 661 7.91 -16.97 22.03
N LEU A 662 7.98 -15.96 22.88
CA LEU A 662 6.87 -15.34 23.59
C LEU A 662 6.82 -13.85 23.32
N TYR A 663 5.65 -13.27 23.57
CA TYR A 663 5.46 -11.82 23.53
C TYR A 663 6.22 -11.17 24.70
N ASP A 664 7.05 -10.19 24.41
CA ASP A 664 7.75 -9.39 25.42
C ASP A 664 6.81 -8.26 25.90
N ASP A 665 6.15 -8.51 27.03
CA ASP A 665 5.22 -7.57 27.67
C ASP A 665 5.90 -6.25 28.06
N ALA A 666 7.18 -6.28 28.44
CA ALA A 666 7.88 -5.10 28.96
C ALA A 666 8.14 -4.07 27.85
N ASN A 667 8.50 -4.53 26.65
CA ASN A 667 8.79 -3.66 25.51
C ASN A 667 7.67 -3.64 24.47
N SER A 668 6.59 -4.40 24.68
CA SER A 668 5.48 -4.58 23.73
C SER A 668 5.96 -5.06 22.35
N ILE A 669 6.94 -5.97 22.33
CA ILE A 669 7.49 -6.56 21.11
C ILE A 669 6.86 -7.95 20.93
N PRO A 670 6.35 -8.27 19.73
CA PRO A 670 5.74 -9.57 19.49
C PRO A 670 6.76 -10.73 19.52
N ASP A 671 6.24 -11.95 19.52
CA ASP A 671 6.98 -13.22 19.52
C ASP A 671 8.01 -13.34 18.39
N LEU A 672 7.75 -12.72 17.23
CA LEU A 672 8.71 -12.59 16.14
C LEU A 672 8.66 -11.20 15.51
N ARG A 673 9.84 -10.60 15.34
CA ARG A 673 10.06 -9.42 14.50
C ARG A 673 11.09 -9.75 13.43
N ILE A 674 10.73 -9.49 12.18
CA ILE A 674 11.65 -9.55 11.04
C ILE A 674 11.95 -8.12 10.60
N THR A 675 13.22 -7.79 10.41
CA THR A 675 13.67 -6.50 9.88
C THR A 675 14.45 -6.73 8.60
N ILE A 676 13.97 -6.19 7.48
CA ILE A 676 14.61 -6.28 6.17
C ILE A 676 15.18 -4.91 5.83
N THR A 677 16.44 -4.82 5.42
CA THR A 677 17.03 -3.59 4.88
C THR A 677 17.40 -3.81 3.41
N ASN A 678 16.78 -3.06 2.50
CA ASN A 678 16.95 -3.21 1.04
C ASN A 678 16.73 -1.88 0.28
N GLY A 679 16.64 -1.94 -1.05
CA GLY A 679 16.42 -0.79 -1.94
C GLY A 679 14.95 -0.51 -2.29
N GLU A 680 14.01 -1.36 -1.88
CA GLU A 680 12.59 -1.25 -2.25
C GLU A 680 11.81 -0.33 -1.32
N SER A 681 11.10 0.65 -1.88
CA SER A 681 10.27 1.56 -1.08
C SER A 681 9.03 0.89 -0.48
N TYR A 682 8.62 -0.22 -1.07
CA TYR A 682 7.41 -0.94 -0.71
C TYR A 682 7.70 -2.44 -0.56
N ILE A 683 6.95 -3.03 0.35
CA ILE A 683 6.76 -4.47 0.50
C ILE A 683 5.30 -4.76 0.74
#